data_AF-A0A3S9V5G3-F1
#
_entry.id   AF-A0A3S9V5G3-F1
#
_cell.length_a   1.000
_cell.length_b   1.000
_cell.length_c   1.000
_cell.angle_alpha   90.00
_cell.angle_beta   90.00
_cell.angle_gamma   90.00
#
_symmetry.space_group_name_H-M   'P 1'
#
loop_
_entity.id
_entity.type
_entity.pdbx_description
1 polymer ?
#
loop_
_entity_poly.entity_id
_entity_poly.type
_entity_poly.pdbx_seq_one_letter_code
_entity_poly.pdbx_strand_id
1 'polypeptide(L)'
;MDKFCENCGAPRREGAKFCRECGQPFPQAEAVPVEAAPKGIEPQVESTVPVHPELPVAPMTTEPVTEAASTPAAEPTMTEVPAPSDVTPVSTPSVEHSAPESVDTPVEQAAPIQPQPEASVEMPVSTANDASQAASFTEVPPATPVPNPVPNSFPPVVPPAGNIPTMQSVNGVNGTTAAATPTPAWNEIADALESTGKKKSKLKLPLIIGSILIGLLLVGGAVWAMISLNASSSNPALIYVKDKDLMLSAGKKSEPVKAVNKWLDIDDSIKEDYLNVSYYDGDSGAKGMEFSMLGDGIGRWIKFNKSGTRMFYLGKVTDDGTANLYYNDPSKLAKSKKEDIEPGERVASNVSIGANRYAPFQISESGDRVLYFKNYDEEEYSGSLYINDLKEEQLIDNDVYGFYFISKDESTVMYTKAADSDSYNYDLYIKSLHGKGDKVKIDSDISYVVNYSDDFKKVYYVKNNGDIDDLNYNSLYLKEEGKDKQKLISDFTSIESSDQNGVFYFTRTNEKKTKLVDLVEDDMAESDLKITEPHYSDFEYEDTYDVWGYEYTSTEVDYDKYYEAYDLYMDKLDRDSLRSSLKEEEINTTSRQLFLYSAGKEKELSNNIAWVNFADVANKSVIYSKADTEKGPVGKIKMSEIKSLYDVRDRFEGDSSDMMGKGRYIILNDGQEQEIAGEADDYYSFQFSGNGKKLYYMEGAASSTSGTLVAYDVLDGKLSNRKVVDENVSYYMILSDVIWYYKDVKDGKGELDSYSDGKKTKIAFDVEVGSTSIYPEDNTVLYIADFNSKRHMGSLYLKQGQGEAVKVNDDVSFYNYDKGNHLFYITDYNDSKESGDLWEYRGKDQKKLIDNSVEAMLPLRVGYNF
;
A
#
# COMPACT_ATOMS: atom_id res chain seq x y z
N MET A 1 26.23 51.92 -14.98
CA MET A 1 25.93 52.73 -13.78
C MET A 1 24.44 52.74 -13.60
N ASP A 2 23.97 51.88 -12.72
CA ASP A 2 22.78 51.10 -13.04
C ASP A 2 21.57 51.54 -12.24
N LYS A 3 20.40 51.50 -12.88
CA LYS A 3 19.15 52.02 -12.33
C LYS A 3 18.50 51.06 -11.32
N PHE A 4 19.23 50.08 -10.81
CA PHE A 4 18.73 48.97 -10.01
C PHE A 4 19.69 48.65 -8.86
N CYS A 5 19.19 48.04 -7.79
CA CYS A 5 20.00 47.59 -6.67
C CYS A 5 20.70 46.27 -6.99
N GLU A 6 22.03 46.26 -6.91
CA GLU A 6 22.87 45.10 -7.23
C GLU A 6 22.56 43.86 -6.35
N ASN A 7 21.99 44.05 -5.15
CA ASN A 7 21.66 42.97 -4.21
C ASN A 7 20.23 42.39 -4.38
N CYS A 8 19.31 43.07 -5.07
CA CYS A 8 17.91 42.60 -5.18
C CYS A 8 17.16 42.99 -6.47
N GLY A 9 17.84 43.59 -7.46
CA GLY A 9 17.24 44.01 -8.74
C GLY A 9 16.26 45.17 -8.67
N ALA A 10 15.87 45.66 -7.48
CA ALA A 10 14.84 46.69 -7.33
C ALA A 10 15.28 48.07 -7.89
N PRO A 11 14.38 48.83 -8.57
CA PRO A 11 14.74 50.09 -9.22
C PRO A 11 15.13 51.20 -8.24
N ARG A 12 16.32 51.78 -8.46
CA ARG A 12 16.89 52.88 -7.68
C ARG A 12 16.20 54.20 -8.02
N ARG A 13 15.54 54.81 -7.02
CA ARG A 13 15.07 56.19 -7.11
C ARG A 13 16.23 57.18 -7.07
N GLU A 14 16.13 58.25 -7.85
CA GLU A 14 17.15 59.30 -7.93
C GLU A 14 17.34 59.98 -6.55
N GLY A 15 18.59 60.25 -6.18
CA GLY A 15 18.95 60.78 -4.86
C GLY A 15 18.90 59.77 -3.70
N ALA A 16 18.46 58.53 -3.90
CA ALA A 16 18.40 57.52 -2.83
C ALA A 16 19.80 57.09 -2.34
N LYS A 17 19.97 57.06 -1.01
CA LYS A 17 21.20 56.59 -0.30
C LYS A 17 21.17 55.11 0.09
N PHE A 18 19.98 54.53 0.23
CA PHE A 18 19.75 53.13 0.59
C PHE A 18 18.66 52.53 -0.31
N CYS A 19 18.70 51.23 -0.57
CA CYS A 19 17.60 50.50 -1.21
C CYS A 19 16.42 50.38 -0.25
N ARG A 20 15.19 50.53 -0.74
CA ARG A 20 13.97 50.38 0.09
C ARG A 20 13.62 48.92 0.38
N GLU A 21 13.89 48.01 -0.55
CA GLU A 21 13.45 46.62 -0.44
C GLU A 21 14.38 45.77 0.44
N CYS A 22 15.68 46.06 0.46
CA CYS A 22 16.68 45.28 1.19
C CYS A 22 17.56 46.10 2.15
N GLY A 23 17.26 47.39 2.35
CA GLY A 23 17.97 48.29 3.28
C GLY A 23 19.42 48.64 2.94
N GLN A 24 20.06 47.96 1.97
CA GLN A 24 21.48 48.11 1.69
C GLN A 24 21.84 49.55 1.24
N PRO A 25 22.91 50.17 1.77
CA PRO A 25 23.43 51.44 1.26
C PRO A 25 23.91 51.31 -0.19
N PHE A 26 23.59 52.30 -1.02
CA PHE A 26 24.23 52.45 -2.32
C PHE A 26 25.64 53.06 -2.13
N PRO A 27 26.68 52.56 -2.81
CA PRO A 27 28.01 53.12 -2.70
C PRO A 27 28.03 54.60 -3.10
N GLN A 28 28.67 55.44 -2.29
CA GLN A 28 28.94 56.83 -2.65
C GLN A 28 30.10 56.86 -3.64
N ALA A 29 29.89 57.50 -4.80
CA ALA A 29 30.96 57.71 -5.76
C ALA A 29 31.96 58.74 -5.19
N GLU A 30 33.22 58.35 -5.07
CA GLU A 30 34.31 59.30 -4.82
C GLU A 30 34.49 60.23 -6.03
N ALA A 31 34.76 61.51 -5.77
CA ALA A 31 34.84 62.52 -6.81
C ALA A 31 36.20 62.47 -7.55
N VAL A 32 36.19 61.90 -8.75
CA VAL A 32 37.35 61.97 -9.68
C VAL A 32 37.27 63.26 -10.51
N PRO A 33 38.40 63.95 -10.84
CA PRO A 33 38.38 65.26 -11.49
C PRO A 33 37.83 65.32 -12.93
N VAL A 34 37.66 66.56 -13.41
CA VAL A 34 36.85 66.96 -14.58
C VAL A 34 37.70 67.16 -15.85
N GLU A 35 37.08 66.85 -17.01
CA GLU A 35 37.51 67.17 -18.40
C GLU A 35 38.80 66.46 -18.91
N ALA A 36 38.92 66.06 -20.18
CA ALA A 36 38.30 66.63 -21.39
C ALA A 36 37.73 65.59 -22.40
N ALA A 37 37.02 66.09 -23.42
CA ALA A 37 36.37 65.34 -24.49
C ALA A 37 36.69 66.01 -25.87
N PRO A 38 36.08 65.65 -27.04
CA PRO A 38 35.21 64.51 -27.37
C PRO A 38 35.60 63.82 -28.72
N LYS A 39 34.65 63.05 -29.30
CA LYS A 39 34.58 62.47 -30.68
C LYS A 39 35.16 61.04 -30.82
N GLY A 40 34.47 60.07 -31.43
CA GLY A 40 33.06 60.05 -31.90
C GLY A 40 32.78 58.96 -32.96
N ILE A 41 31.52 58.89 -33.40
CA ILE A 41 30.98 58.10 -34.54
C ILE A 41 30.74 56.59 -34.31
N GLU A 42 29.45 56.27 -34.16
CA GLU A 42 28.78 54.99 -34.46
C GLU A 42 28.47 54.87 -35.98
N PRO A 43 27.98 53.72 -36.52
CA PRO A 43 28.10 52.31 -36.10
C PRO A 43 28.35 51.33 -37.30
N GLN A 44 28.05 50.04 -37.10
CA GLN A 44 27.74 48.97 -38.09
C GLN A 44 28.94 48.12 -38.60
N VAL A 45 29.01 46.82 -38.22
CA VAL A 45 28.42 45.60 -38.87
C VAL A 45 29.23 45.09 -40.07
N GLU A 46 29.88 43.93 -39.91
CA GLU A 46 29.63 42.72 -40.73
C GLU A 46 30.23 41.46 -40.07
N SER A 47 29.98 40.26 -40.64
CA SER A 47 30.36 38.96 -40.05
C SER A 47 30.93 37.99 -41.09
N THR A 48 32.16 37.51 -40.89
CA THR A 48 32.71 36.31 -41.57
C THR A 48 33.75 35.58 -40.72
N VAL A 49 33.54 34.28 -40.54
CA VAL A 49 34.48 33.22 -40.12
C VAL A 49 34.96 32.56 -41.45
N PRO A 50 36.22 32.07 -41.69
CA PRO A 50 36.77 30.88 -41.00
C PRO A 50 38.31 30.65 -40.97
N VAL A 51 38.68 29.44 -40.49
CA VAL A 51 39.92 28.64 -40.70
C VAL A 51 41.02 28.71 -39.61
N HIS A 52 41.58 27.54 -39.32
CA HIS A 52 42.61 27.16 -38.33
C HIS A 52 43.79 26.47 -39.07
N PRO A 53 45.02 26.43 -38.52
CA PRO A 53 45.56 25.12 -38.10
C PRO A 53 46.60 25.09 -36.94
N GLU A 54 46.57 24.00 -36.15
CA GLU A 54 47.69 23.12 -35.72
C GLU A 54 48.91 23.71 -34.94
N LEU A 55 49.13 23.37 -33.65
CA LEU A 55 49.82 22.18 -33.06
C LEU A 55 51.38 22.28 -33.03
N PRO A 56 52.15 21.43 -32.30
CA PRO A 56 51.83 20.47 -31.21
C PRO A 56 52.75 20.59 -29.95
N VAL A 57 52.55 19.72 -28.94
CA VAL A 57 53.55 18.79 -28.30
C VAL A 57 53.03 18.33 -26.92
N ALA A 58 53.37 17.09 -26.51
CA ALA A 58 52.84 16.42 -25.31
C ALA A 58 53.96 15.83 -24.38
N PRO A 59 53.89 14.60 -23.83
CA PRO A 59 53.58 14.39 -22.40
C PRO A 59 54.66 13.62 -21.61
N MET A 60 54.41 13.34 -20.31
CA MET A 60 55.15 12.34 -19.53
C MET A 60 54.27 11.56 -18.53
N THR A 61 54.71 10.33 -18.23
CA THR A 61 54.08 9.32 -17.35
C THR A 61 55.17 8.40 -16.78
N THR A 62 55.03 7.90 -15.54
CA THR A 62 55.68 6.64 -15.06
C THR A 62 55.07 6.17 -13.74
N GLU A 63 55.07 4.85 -13.51
CA GLU A 63 54.67 4.19 -12.25
C GLU A 63 55.92 3.73 -11.42
N PRO A 64 55.99 2.55 -10.73
CA PRO A 64 56.15 2.53 -9.26
C PRO A 64 57.36 1.71 -8.76
N VAL A 65 57.51 1.53 -7.43
CA VAL A 65 58.19 0.36 -6.80
C VAL A 65 57.91 0.28 -5.29
N THR A 66 58.08 -0.91 -4.71
CA THR A 66 57.85 -1.31 -3.29
C THR A 66 59.16 -1.48 -2.48
N GLU A 67 59.11 -1.50 -1.14
CA GLU A 67 59.63 -2.54 -0.21
C GLU A 67 59.60 -2.03 1.28
N ALA A 68 60.15 -2.76 2.27
CA ALA A 68 59.58 -2.80 3.63
C ALA A 68 60.54 -2.76 4.85
N ALA A 69 59.94 -2.42 6.01
CA ALA A 69 60.19 -2.87 7.40
C ALA A 69 61.59 -2.81 8.08
N SER A 70 61.69 -2.06 9.20
CA SER A 70 62.32 -2.53 10.47
C SER A 70 62.13 -1.57 11.66
N THR A 71 61.77 -2.10 12.84
CA THR A 71 61.96 -1.53 14.20
C THR A 71 63.41 -1.76 14.71
N PRO A 72 63.92 -1.30 15.90
CA PRO A 72 63.19 -0.98 17.15
C PRO A 72 63.76 0.11 18.14
N ALA A 73 63.00 0.31 19.24
CA ALA A 73 63.43 0.47 20.66
C ALA A 73 64.00 1.79 21.27
N ALA A 74 63.45 2.07 22.47
CA ALA A 74 64.07 2.62 23.71
C ALA A 74 64.09 4.13 24.01
N GLU A 75 63.98 4.43 25.32
CA GLU A 75 63.78 5.74 25.97
C GLU A 75 65.10 6.41 26.44
N PRO A 76 65.06 7.57 27.16
CA PRO A 76 65.10 7.51 28.63
C PRO A 76 64.39 8.64 29.44
N THR A 77 63.42 8.23 30.28
CA THR A 77 63.26 8.49 31.75
C THR A 77 63.32 9.89 32.44
N MET A 78 62.39 10.05 33.42
CA MET A 78 62.52 10.70 34.76
C MET A 78 62.58 12.25 34.86
N THR A 79 62.29 12.91 36.00
CA THR A 79 61.87 12.51 37.38
C THR A 79 60.66 13.42 37.84
N GLU A 80 60.10 13.54 39.06
CA GLU A 80 60.38 13.09 40.45
C GLU A 80 59.08 13.04 41.31
N VAL A 81 59.17 12.65 42.60
CA VAL A 81 58.05 12.61 43.60
C VAL A 81 58.61 12.97 45.00
N PRO A 82 57.81 13.46 45.97
CA PRO A 82 57.61 12.63 47.20
C PRO A 82 56.26 12.79 47.93
N ALA A 83 55.91 11.79 48.77
CA ALA A 83 54.81 11.80 49.76
C ALA A 83 55.34 12.05 51.20
N PRO A 84 54.50 11.96 52.27
CA PRO A 84 54.55 10.73 53.09
C PRO A 84 53.23 10.30 53.82
N SER A 85 53.33 9.18 54.55
CA SER A 85 52.32 8.39 55.31
C SER A 85 51.93 8.98 56.71
N ASP A 86 51.22 8.35 57.67
CA ASP A 86 50.76 6.96 57.94
C ASP A 86 49.68 6.87 59.08
N VAL A 87 49.36 5.65 59.58
CA VAL A 87 48.72 5.26 60.89
C VAL A 87 47.19 4.92 60.93
N THR A 88 46.79 4.07 61.90
CA THR A 88 45.58 3.18 61.97
C THR A 88 44.89 3.20 63.38
N PRO A 89 44.09 2.19 63.86
CA PRO A 89 42.72 1.70 63.50
C PRO A 89 41.73 1.66 64.72
N VAL A 90 40.78 0.68 64.78
CA VAL A 90 39.86 0.26 65.90
C VAL A 90 38.46 0.97 65.90
N SER A 91 37.27 0.38 66.17
CA SER A 91 36.76 -0.94 66.68
C SER A 91 35.35 -1.32 66.15
N THR A 92 34.95 -2.60 66.27
CA THR A 92 33.55 -3.13 66.16
C THR A 92 32.91 -3.36 67.55
N PRO A 93 31.60 -3.74 67.70
CA PRO A 93 31.19 -5.16 67.61
C PRO A 93 29.76 -5.49 67.06
N SER A 94 29.65 -6.67 66.42
CA SER A 94 28.64 -7.78 66.55
C SER A 94 27.12 -7.49 66.39
N VAL A 95 26.21 -8.46 66.10
CA VAL A 95 26.05 -9.93 66.35
C VAL A 95 25.30 -10.53 65.11
N GLU A 96 25.75 -11.60 64.43
CA GLU A 96 25.34 -13.04 64.54
C GLU A 96 23.81 -13.30 64.53
N HIS A 97 23.20 -14.38 64.01
CA HIS A 97 23.56 -15.74 63.50
C HIS A 97 22.32 -16.23 62.69
N SER A 98 22.24 -17.28 61.84
CA SER A 98 23.17 -18.11 61.03
C SER A 98 22.34 -19.07 60.11
N ALA A 99 22.98 -19.79 59.18
CA ALA A 99 22.42 -20.94 58.41
C ALA A 99 22.60 -22.27 59.22
N PRO A 100 22.44 -23.54 58.72
CA PRO A 100 22.29 -24.06 57.33
C PRO A 100 21.29 -25.26 57.16
N GLU A 101 21.33 -25.95 55.99
CA GLU A 101 21.15 -27.41 55.69
C GLU A 101 19.94 -28.22 56.29
N SER A 102 19.41 -29.31 55.72
CA SER A 102 19.90 -30.35 54.77
C SER A 102 18.72 -31.01 54.01
N VAL A 103 18.85 -31.47 52.75
CA VAL A 103 19.02 -32.91 52.30
C VAL A 103 18.05 -33.89 53.02
N ASP A 104 17.11 -34.59 52.35
CA ASP A 104 17.36 -35.69 51.37
C ASP A 104 16.13 -36.05 50.47
N THR A 105 16.27 -37.09 49.63
CA THR A 105 15.26 -37.68 48.69
C THR A 105 14.84 -39.11 49.14
N PRO A 106 14.16 -40.02 48.38
CA PRO A 106 13.43 -39.99 47.09
C PRO A 106 12.04 -40.75 47.14
N VAL A 107 11.55 -41.28 45.99
CA VAL A 107 10.66 -42.48 45.83
C VAL A 107 9.15 -42.33 46.22
N GLU A 108 8.13 -42.99 45.60
CA GLU A 108 7.93 -43.63 44.27
C GLU A 108 6.44 -44.10 44.09
N GLN A 109 5.91 -44.14 42.84
CA GLN A 109 4.76 -44.94 42.30
C GLN A 109 3.28 -44.78 42.79
N ALA A 110 2.37 -44.93 41.79
CA ALA A 110 1.01 -45.50 41.78
C ALA A 110 -0.09 -44.95 42.76
N ALA A 111 -1.21 -44.36 42.33
CA ALA A 111 -2.34 -44.89 41.50
C ALA A 111 -3.05 -46.14 42.09
N PRO A 112 -4.36 -46.39 41.85
CA PRO A 112 -5.40 -45.63 41.13
C PRO A 112 -6.75 -45.53 41.92
N ILE A 113 -7.89 -45.44 41.21
CA ILE A 113 -9.29 -45.87 41.57
C ILE A 113 -10.34 -44.76 41.83
N GLN A 114 -11.23 -44.61 40.82
CA GLN A 114 -12.60 -44.04 40.84
C GLN A 114 -13.59 -44.97 41.61
N PRO A 115 -14.83 -44.56 42.03
CA PRO A 115 -15.78 -43.77 41.22
C PRO A 115 -16.83 -42.86 41.92
N GLN A 116 -17.62 -42.20 41.06
CA GLN A 116 -19.08 -41.88 41.05
C GLN A 116 -19.99 -42.50 42.16
N PRO A 117 -21.20 -41.95 42.49
CA PRO A 117 -22.17 -41.38 41.52
C PRO A 117 -23.18 -40.25 41.92
N GLU A 118 -23.71 -39.59 40.87
CA GLU A 118 -25.14 -39.22 40.56
C GLU A 118 -26.06 -38.32 41.46
N ALA A 119 -27.17 -37.88 40.81
CA ALA A 119 -28.42 -37.21 41.26
C ALA A 119 -28.39 -35.65 41.38
N SER A 120 -29.02 -34.84 40.50
CA SER A 120 -30.47 -34.62 40.16
C SER A 120 -31.25 -33.83 41.26
N VAL A 121 -32.21 -32.92 41.00
CA VAL A 121 -33.08 -32.68 39.82
C VAL A 121 -33.80 -31.29 39.88
N GLU A 122 -34.41 -30.85 38.77
CA GLU A 122 -35.51 -29.85 38.60
C GLU A 122 -35.38 -28.30 38.84
N MET A 123 -36.09 -27.63 37.91
CA MET A 123 -36.62 -26.26 37.74
C MET A 123 -37.36 -25.59 38.95
N PRO A 124 -37.99 -24.38 38.81
CA PRO A 124 -37.68 -23.13 38.07
C PRO A 124 -37.76 -21.86 38.97
N VAL A 125 -37.57 -20.65 38.41
CA VAL A 125 -37.84 -19.36 39.11
C VAL A 125 -38.57 -18.36 38.19
N SER A 126 -39.35 -17.44 38.77
CA SER A 126 -40.17 -16.43 38.10
C SER A 126 -40.15 -15.06 38.81
N THR A 127 -40.82 -14.07 38.18
CA THR A 127 -41.47 -12.88 38.80
C THR A 127 -40.62 -11.79 39.49
N ALA A 128 -40.44 -10.68 38.76
CA ALA A 128 -41.16 -9.39 38.94
C ALA A 128 -40.63 -8.22 39.81
N ASN A 129 -40.99 -7.01 39.34
CA ASN A 129 -41.20 -5.72 40.04
C ASN A 129 -40.00 -4.86 40.52
N ASP A 130 -40.09 -3.52 40.68
CA ASP A 130 -40.88 -2.42 40.01
C ASP A 130 -40.42 -1.03 40.53
N ALA A 131 -40.81 0.08 39.86
CA ALA A 131 -40.86 1.50 40.30
C ALA A 131 -39.51 2.24 40.62
N SER A 132 -39.36 3.58 40.55
CA SER A 132 -40.03 4.77 39.94
C SER A 132 -39.06 5.99 40.12
N GLN A 133 -39.18 7.25 39.63
CA GLN A 133 -40.20 8.21 39.13
C GLN A 133 -39.59 9.01 37.92
N ALA A 134 -40.28 9.71 37.00
CA ALA A 134 -41.12 10.93 37.05
C ALA A 134 -40.43 12.20 37.66
N ALA A 135 -40.52 13.43 37.12
CA ALA A 135 -41.25 14.02 35.97
C ALA A 135 -40.40 15.19 35.35
N SER A 136 -40.74 15.92 34.28
CA SER A 136 -42.04 16.32 33.70
C SER A 136 -41.95 16.75 32.21
N PHE A 137 -43.10 16.93 31.56
CA PHE A 137 -43.25 17.42 30.17
C PHE A 137 -44.11 18.70 30.11
N THR A 138 -43.94 19.49 29.05
CA THR A 138 -44.95 20.45 28.54
C THR A 138 -45.07 20.26 27.03
N GLU A 139 -46.30 20.14 26.54
CA GLU A 139 -46.58 19.85 25.13
C GLU A 139 -46.73 21.13 24.28
N VAL A 140 -46.27 21.07 23.04
CA VAL A 140 -46.62 22.00 21.95
C VAL A 140 -46.92 21.14 20.71
N PRO A 141 -48.04 21.35 19.98
CA PRO A 141 -48.52 20.40 18.99
C PRO A 141 -47.67 20.36 17.68
N PRO A 142 -47.67 19.23 16.94
CA PRO A 142 -46.89 19.08 15.73
C PRO A 142 -47.44 19.90 14.56
N ALA A 143 -46.57 20.62 13.86
CA ALA A 143 -46.88 21.28 12.60
C ALA A 143 -46.97 20.26 11.45
N THR A 144 -47.97 20.40 10.58
CA THR A 144 -48.14 19.54 9.40
C THR A 144 -47.13 19.88 8.30
N PRO A 145 -46.46 18.89 7.67
CA PRO A 145 -45.55 19.16 6.55
C PRO A 145 -46.34 19.59 5.30
N VAL A 146 -45.94 20.73 4.73
CA VAL A 146 -46.42 21.20 3.42
C VAL A 146 -45.52 20.60 2.33
N PRO A 147 -46.08 20.03 1.24
CA PRO A 147 -45.26 19.42 0.19
C PRO A 147 -44.57 20.49 -0.68
N ASN A 148 -43.24 20.38 -0.83
CA ASN A 148 -42.50 21.20 -1.79
C ASN A 148 -42.77 20.75 -3.25
N PRO A 149 -42.84 21.69 -4.22
CA PRO A 149 -43.22 21.39 -5.60
C PRO A 149 -42.08 20.79 -6.43
N VAL A 150 -42.45 19.90 -7.37
CA VAL A 150 -41.54 19.26 -8.34
C VAL A 150 -41.20 20.23 -9.48
N PRO A 151 -39.90 20.48 -9.78
CA PRO A 151 -39.48 21.14 -11.02
C PRO A 151 -39.67 20.21 -12.23
N ASN A 152 -40.23 20.74 -13.33
CA ASN A 152 -40.57 19.93 -14.50
C ASN A 152 -39.35 19.42 -15.29
N SER A 153 -39.44 18.19 -15.79
CA SER A 153 -38.57 17.68 -16.85
C SER A 153 -38.91 18.30 -18.20
N PHE A 154 -37.89 18.52 -19.04
CA PHE A 154 -38.04 18.84 -20.45
C PHE A 154 -37.14 17.92 -21.30
N PRO A 155 -37.55 17.55 -22.52
CA PRO A 155 -36.89 16.49 -23.30
C PRO A 155 -35.61 16.95 -24.03
N PRO A 156 -34.69 16.03 -24.37
CA PRO A 156 -33.47 16.35 -25.09
C PRO A 156 -33.74 16.83 -26.52
N VAL A 157 -33.01 17.86 -26.95
CA VAL A 157 -33.07 18.43 -28.30
C VAL A 157 -32.00 17.79 -29.19
N VAL A 158 -32.38 17.35 -30.38
CA VAL A 158 -31.46 16.75 -31.38
C VAL A 158 -31.22 17.71 -32.56
N PRO A 159 -29.97 18.13 -32.79
CA PRO A 159 -29.47 18.58 -34.09
C PRO A 159 -28.56 17.51 -34.76
N PRO A 160 -28.24 17.62 -36.07
CA PRO A 160 -28.16 16.43 -36.92
C PRO A 160 -26.76 16.07 -37.48
N ALA A 161 -26.69 14.88 -38.10
CA ALA A 161 -25.51 14.37 -38.80
C ALA A 161 -25.09 15.22 -40.02
N GLY A 162 -23.78 15.28 -40.32
CA GLY A 162 -23.24 16.18 -41.35
C GLY A 162 -21.88 15.78 -41.96
N ASN A 163 -21.90 14.73 -42.80
CA ASN A 163 -20.99 14.44 -43.94
C ASN A 163 -19.45 14.41 -43.81
N ILE A 164 -18.89 13.35 -44.40
CA ILE A 164 -17.47 13.13 -44.74
C ILE A 164 -17.03 14.04 -45.91
N PRO A 165 -15.75 14.44 -45.97
CA PRO A 165 -15.01 14.34 -47.23
C PRO A 165 -13.65 13.61 -47.11
N THR A 166 -13.33 12.80 -48.12
CA THR A 166 -12.08 12.02 -48.24
C THR A 166 -11.06 12.68 -49.16
N MET A 167 -9.77 12.65 -48.81
CA MET A 167 -8.60 12.59 -49.72
C MET A 167 -7.44 11.96 -48.92
N GLN A 168 -6.94 10.76 -49.28
CA GLN A 168 -6.05 10.41 -50.40
C GLN A 168 -4.56 10.76 -50.19
N SER A 169 -3.71 9.78 -50.50
CA SER A 169 -2.27 9.68 -50.22
C SER A 169 -1.39 10.22 -51.35
N VAL A 170 -0.12 10.58 -51.03
CA VAL A 170 1.08 10.32 -51.88
C VAL A 170 2.35 10.15 -51.00
N ASN A 171 3.23 9.23 -51.44
CA ASN A 171 4.63 8.92 -51.08
C ASN A 171 5.56 10.11 -50.70
N GLY A 172 6.73 9.95 -50.03
CA GLY A 172 7.42 8.77 -49.48
C GLY A 172 8.98 8.83 -49.58
N VAL A 173 9.68 7.74 -49.21
CA VAL A 173 11.09 7.36 -49.55
C VAL A 173 12.29 7.83 -48.68
N ASN A 174 12.84 6.86 -47.93
CA ASN A 174 14.24 6.54 -47.55
C ASN A 174 15.20 7.51 -46.81
N GLY A 175 15.87 6.96 -45.78
CA GLY A 175 17.15 7.42 -45.23
C GLY A 175 17.69 6.48 -44.13
N THR A 176 18.76 5.71 -44.38
CA THR A 176 19.26 4.61 -43.50
C THR A 176 20.69 4.82 -43.00
N THR A 177 20.95 4.53 -41.71
CA THR A 177 22.26 4.13 -41.14
C THR A 177 22.05 3.34 -39.85
N ALA A 178 23.01 2.49 -39.44
CA ALA A 178 22.82 1.53 -38.34
C ALA A 178 24.12 1.14 -37.58
N ALA A 179 23.96 0.75 -36.31
CA ALA A 179 24.82 -0.13 -35.50
C ALA A 179 23.91 -0.70 -34.36
N ALA A 180 23.78 -2.00 -34.06
CA ALA A 180 24.74 -3.08 -33.82
C ALA A 180 25.54 -2.85 -32.51
N THR A 181 25.62 -3.75 -31.52
CA THR A 181 25.10 -5.15 -31.29
C THR A 181 25.27 -5.45 -29.76
N PRO A 182 24.94 -6.65 -29.16
CA PRO A 182 24.47 -7.92 -29.71
C PRO A 182 23.18 -8.50 -29.05
N THR A 183 22.73 -9.67 -29.53
CA THR A 183 21.66 -10.48 -28.90
C THR A 183 21.97 -11.98 -29.10
N PRO A 184 21.74 -12.89 -28.13
CA PRO A 184 22.13 -14.30 -28.26
C PRO A 184 21.30 -15.12 -29.26
N ALA A 185 21.98 -16.11 -29.84
CA ALA A 185 21.54 -16.99 -30.93
C ALA A 185 20.18 -17.69 -30.76
N TRP A 186 19.31 -17.51 -31.77
CA TRP A 186 18.20 -18.44 -32.09
C TRP A 186 18.14 -18.86 -33.58
N ASN A 187 18.98 -18.28 -34.45
CA ASN A 187 18.82 -18.40 -35.91
C ASN A 187 19.44 -19.66 -36.55
N GLU A 188 20.42 -20.32 -35.91
CA GLU A 188 21.14 -21.46 -36.53
C GLU A 188 20.27 -22.72 -36.74
N ILE A 189 19.06 -22.77 -36.18
CA ILE A 189 18.11 -23.88 -36.37
C ILE A 189 17.28 -23.72 -37.66
N ALA A 190 17.14 -22.50 -38.20
CA ALA A 190 16.34 -22.24 -39.40
C ALA A 190 17.04 -22.66 -40.70
N ASP A 191 18.31 -22.30 -40.87
CA ASP A 191 19.09 -22.53 -42.11
C ASP A 191 19.30 -24.03 -42.42
N ALA A 192 19.16 -24.89 -41.42
CA ALA A 192 19.26 -26.35 -41.55
C ALA A 192 18.10 -27.00 -42.34
N LEU A 193 16.98 -26.29 -42.55
CA LEU A 193 15.74 -26.88 -43.09
C LEU A 193 15.40 -26.52 -44.55
N GLU A 194 15.96 -25.45 -45.13
CA GLU A 194 15.61 -25.03 -46.51
C GLU A 194 16.49 -25.67 -47.61
N SER A 195 17.63 -26.28 -47.27
CA SER A 195 18.67 -26.63 -48.25
C SER A 195 18.78 -28.13 -48.62
N THR A 196 17.73 -28.76 -49.15
CA THR A 196 17.91 -29.94 -50.05
C THR A 196 16.70 -30.25 -50.95
N GLY A 197 16.56 -29.55 -52.08
CA GLY A 197 15.43 -29.77 -53.00
C GLY A 197 15.66 -29.50 -54.47
N LYS A 198 16.29 -30.44 -55.21
CA LYS A 198 15.98 -30.82 -56.63
C LYS A 198 17.01 -31.77 -57.28
N LYS A 199 16.55 -32.95 -57.70
CA LYS A 199 16.72 -33.47 -59.09
C LYS A 199 15.72 -34.61 -59.36
N LYS A 200 15.25 -34.76 -60.61
CA LYS A 200 14.16 -35.67 -61.01
C LYS A 200 14.65 -36.76 -61.95
N SER A 201 14.23 -38.02 -61.75
CA SER A 201 14.06 -39.00 -62.84
C SER A 201 13.19 -40.22 -62.50
N LYS A 202 11.99 -40.27 -63.10
CA LYS A 202 11.22 -41.45 -63.55
C LYS A 202 11.47 -42.83 -62.90
N LEU A 203 10.47 -43.38 -62.20
CA LEU A 203 9.82 -44.65 -62.61
C LEU A 203 8.37 -44.75 -62.07
N LYS A 204 7.74 -45.94 -62.14
CA LYS A 204 6.27 -46.12 -62.13
C LYS A 204 5.70 -46.59 -60.78
N LEU A 205 4.43 -46.24 -60.52
CA LEU A 205 3.51 -46.90 -59.57
C LEU A 205 3.22 -48.37 -60.00
N PRO A 206 2.72 -49.29 -59.14
CA PRO A 206 1.55 -49.08 -58.26
C PRO A 206 1.63 -49.58 -56.80
N LEU A 207 0.65 -49.14 -55.99
CA LEU A 207 0.08 -49.78 -54.78
C LEU A 207 1.01 -50.16 -53.60
N ILE A 208 0.83 -49.44 -52.48
CA ILE A 208 0.12 -49.94 -51.27
C ILE A 208 -0.28 -48.73 -50.39
N ILE A 209 -1.36 -48.85 -49.62
CA ILE A 209 -1.87 -47.80 -48.71
C ILE A 209 -1.39 -48.09 -47.27
N GLY A 210 -0.95 -47.05 -46.55
CA GLY A 210 -0.76 -47.08 -45.10
C GLY A 210 0.71 -47.00 -44.64
N SER A 211 1.14 -45.83 -44.17
CA SER A 211 2.37 -45.66 -43.35
C SER A 211 2.59 -44.22 -42.83
N ILE A 212 2.15 -43.19 -43.56
CA ILE A 212 2.51 -41.78 -43.28
C ILE A 212 1.80 -41.19 -42.03
N LEU A 213 0.69 -41.77 -41.56
CA LEU A 213 -0.05 -41.28 -40.39
C LEU A 213 0.61 -41.56 -39.02
N ILE A 214 1.65 -42.40 -38.97
CA ILE A 214 2.28 -42.81 -37.69
C ILE A 214 3.42 -41.86 -37.28
N GLY A 215 4.09 -41.21 -38.23
CA GLY A 215 5.28 -40.38 -37.94
C GLY A 215 4.99 -39.12 -37.11
N LEU A 216 3.88 -38.43 -37.38
CA LEU A 216 3.57 -37.14 -36.73
C LEU A 216 2.93 -37.30 -35.33
N LEU A 217 2.21 -38.39 -35.07
CA LEU A 217 1.66 -38.67 -33.74
C LEU A 217 2.75 -39.00 -32.71
N LEU A 218 3.88 -39.60 -33.15
CA LEU A 218 4.99 -39.94 -32.28
C LEU A 218 5.77 -38.72 -31.78
N VAL A 219 5.84 -37.61 -32.53
CA VAL A 219 6.56 -36.41 -32.08
C VAL A 219 5.81 -35.72 -30.93
N GLY A 220 4.49 -35.54 -31.07
CA GLY A 220 3.66 -34.99 -29.98
C GLY A 220 3.63 -35.88 -28.73
N GLY A 221 3.65 -37.21 -28.91
CA GLY A 221 3.78 -38.16 -27.80
C GLY A 221 5.16 -38.13 -27.14
N ALA A 222 6.24 -37.99 -27.92
CA ALA A 222 7.61 -37.98 -27.41
C ALA A 222 7.94 -36.75 -26.56
N VAL A 223 7.37 -35.57 -26.89
CA VAL A 223 7.50 -34.38 -26.05
C VAL A 223 6.85 -34.59 -24.68
N TRP A 224 5.63 -35.13 -24.65
CA TRP A 224 4.93 -35.46 -23.39
C TRP A 224 5.66 -36.54 -22.59
N ALA A 225 6.24 -37.54 -23.27
CA ALA A 225 7.07 -38.58 -22.64
C ALA A 225 8.36 -38.00 -22.03
N MET A 226 9.07 -37.10 -22.71
CA MET A 226 10.30 -36.48 -22.18
C MET A 226 10.02 -35.52 -21.03
N ILE A 227 8.92 -34.74 -21.07
CA ILE A 227 8.44 -33.96 -19.92
C ILE A 227 8.19 -34.88 -18.72
N SER A 228 7.59 -36.06 -18.95
CA SER A 228 7.33 -37.05 -17.89
C SER A 228 8.57 -37.79 -17.34
N LEU A 229 9.75 -37.60 -17.93
CA LEU A 229 11.00 -38.28 -17.57
C LEU A 229 12.04 -37.40 -16.86
N ASN A 230 11.98 -36.07 -17.03
CA ASN A 230 12.91 -35.13 -16.38
C ASN A 230 12.37 -34.47 -15.10
N ALA A 231 11.14 -34.80 -14.68
CA ALA A 231 10.57 -34.36 -13.41
C ALA A 231 11.20 -35.14 -12.23
N SER A 232 12.41 -34.76 -11.82
CA SER A 232 13.07 -35.24 -10.60
C SER A 232 12.86 -34.34 -9.38
N SER A 233 12.09 -33.25 -9.52
CA SER A 233 11.47 -32.55 -8.41
C SER A 233 10.35 -33.41 -7.82
N SER A 234 10.21 -33.40 -6.50
CA SER A 234 9.01 -33.94 -5.85
C SER A 234 7.79 -33.14 -6.28
N ASN A 235 6.87 -33.75 -7.04
CA ASN A 235 5.53 -33.18 -7.24
C ASN A 235 4.95 -32.78 -5.87
N PRO A 236 4.42 -31.55 -5.71
CA PRO A 236 3.65 -31.23 -4.52
C PRO A 236 2.46 -32.18 -4.47
N ALA A 237 2.17 -32.71 -3.30
CA ALA A 237 0.95 -33.49 -3.12
C ALA A 237 -0.23 -32.52 -3.05
N LEU A 238 -1.34 -32.84 -3.73
CA LEU A 238 -2.59 -32.10 -3.57
C LEU A 238 -3.06 -32.29 -2.13
N ILE A 239 -3.53 -31.21 -1.50
CA ILE A 239 -4.12 -31.24 -0.17
C ILE A 239 -5.50 -30.60 -0.23
N TYR A 240 -6.45 -31.24 0.43
CA TYR A 240 -7.84 -30.82 0.50
C TYR A 240 -8.44 -31.23 1.85
N VAL A 241 -9.61 -30.67 2.18
CA VAL A 241 -10.37 -30.98 3.39
C VAL A 241 -11.61 -31.79 3.01
N LYS A 242 -11.93 -32.81 3.81
CA LYS A 242 -13.11 -33.67 3.66
C LYS A 242 -13.46 -34.31 5.00
N ASP A 243 -14.73 -34.29 5.39
CA ASP A 243 -15.24 -34.82 6.66
C ASP A 243 -14.48 -34.21 7.88
N LYS A 244 -14.06 -32.94 7.77
CA LYS A 244 -13.07 -32.24 8.63
C LYS A 244 -11.66 -32.87 8.70
N ASP A 245 -11.35 -33.90 7.93
CA ASP A 245 -10.00 -34.47 7.84
C ASP A 245 -9.16 -33.74 6.78
N LEU A 246 -7.86 -33.57 7.06
CA LEU A 246 -6.90 -33.11 6.04
C LEU A 246 -6.47 -34.32 5.21
N MET A 247 -6.63 -34.23 3.89
CA MET A 247 -6.36 -35.30 2.93
C MET A 247 -5.19 -34.94 2.00
N LEU A 248 -4.44 -35.95 1.54
CA LEU A 248 -3.18 -35.81 0.81
C LEU A 248 -3.13 -36.77 -0.40
N SER A 249 -3.03 -36.24 -1.62
CA SER A 249 -2.95 -37.02 -2.86
C SER A 249 -1.59 -36.82 -3.55
N ALA A 250 -0.73 -37.84 -3.46
CA ALA A 250 0.68 -37.76 -3.85
C ALA A 250 0.97 -38.49 -5.18
N GLY A 251 0.63 -37.81 -6.28
CA GLY A 251 1.08 -38.19 -7.63
C GLY A 251 0.39 -39.41 -8.26
N LYS A 252 1.04 -39.96 -9.29
CA LYS A 252 0.36 -40.67 -10.40
C LYS A 252 -0.32 -42.02 -10.06
N LYS A 253 -0.21 -42.55 -8.84
CA LYS A 253 -0.63 -43.94 -8.52
C LYS A 253 -1.27 -44.20 -7.15
N SER A 254 -1.37 -43.24 -6.24
CA SER A 254 -2.09 -43.45 -4.99
C SER A 254 -3.57 -43.05 -5.13
N GLU A 255 -4.42 -43.69 -4.33
CA GLU A 255 -5.61 -43.05 -3.80
C GLU A 255 -5.18 -41.92 -2.84
N PRO A 256 -6.03 -40.94 -2.53
CA PRO A 256 -5.75 -40.00 -1.45
C PRO A 256 -5.57 -40.76 -0.14
N VAL A 257 -4.57 -40.38 0.65
CA VAL A 257 -4.45 -40.81 2.04
C VAL A 257 -4.95 -39.69 2.94
N LYS A 258 -5.45 -40.03 4.13
CA LYS A 258 -5.58 -39.03 5.19
C LYS A 258 -4.17 -38.50 5.55
N ALA A 259 -4.10 -37.30 6.10
CA ALA A 259 -2.86 -36.67 6.59
C ALA A 259 -3.00 -36.20 8.04
N VAL A 260 -4.17 -35.69 8.42
CA VAL A 260 -4.50 -35.27 9.79
C VAL A 260 -5.97 -35.62 10.07
N ASN A 261 -6.22 -36.30 11.19
CA ASN A 261 -7.58 -36.56 11.69
C ASN A 261 -8.16 -35.29 12.32
N LYS A 262 -9.41 -34.93 11.99
CA LYS A 262 -10.16 -33.76 12.53
C LYS A 262 -9.29 -32.50 12.58
N TRP A 263 -8.75 -32.14 11.43
CA TRP A 263 -7.94 -30.94 11.33
C TRP A 263 -8.82 -29.70 11.51
N LEU A 264 -8.28 -28.68 12.21
CA LEU A 264 -9.00 -27.44 12.51
C LEU A 264 -10.34 -27.68 13.26
N ASP A 265 -10.36 -28.65 14.18
CA ASP A 265 -11.43 -28.84 15.16
C ASP A 265 -11.41 -27.71 16.21
N ILE A 266 -11.92 -26.53 15.86
CA ILE A 266 -12.15 -25.42 16.81
C ILE A 266 -13.37 -25.75 17.68
N ASP A 267 -13.39 -25.27 18.93
CA ASP A 267 -14.61 -25.33 19.75
C ASP A 267 -15.72 -24.43 19.18
N ASP A 268 -16.94 -24.94 19.08
CA ASP A 268 -18.06 -24.22 18.44
C ASP A 268 -18.38 -22.87 19.14
N SER A 269 -17.95 -22.67 20.39
CA SER A 269 -18.13 -21.41 21.13
C SER A 269 -17.26 -20.23 20.66
N ILE A 270 -16.07 -20.49 20.10
CA ILE A 270 -15.13 -19.48 19.60
C ILE A 270 -14.93 -19.56 18.07
N LYS A 271 -15.69 -20.45 17.41
CA LYS A 271 -15.52 -20.74 15.97
C LYS A 271 -15.68 -19.49 15.11
N GLU A 272 -16.63 -18.60 15.46
CA GLU A 272 -16.86 -17.36 14.72
C GLU A 272 -15.66 -16.39 14.88
N ASP A 273 -15.12 -16.21 16.09
CA ASP A 273 -13.98 -15.29 16.34
C ASP A 273 -12.70 -15.66 15.57
N TYR A 274 -12.50 -16.95 15.29
CA TYR A 274 -11.28 -17.47 14.68
C TYR A 274 -11.42 -17.87 13.19
N LEU A 275 -12.64 -18.04 12.68
CA LEU A 275 -12.89 -18.28 11.25
C LEU A 275 -13.55 -17.12 10.51
N ASN A 276 -14.26 -16.21 11.20
CA ASN A 276 -14.87 -15.08 10.53
C ASN A 276 -13.84 -14.00 10.23
N VAL A 277 -13.50 -13.86 8.95
CA VAL A 277 -12.57 -12.83 8.44
C VAL A 277 -13.32 -11.63 7.82
N SER A 278 -14.65 -11.53 8.02
CA SER A 278 -15.44 -10.41 7.50
C SER A 278 -15.23 -9.13 8.33
N TYR A 279 -14.20 -8.35 8.00
CA TYR A 279 -14.03 -6.99 8.54
C TYR A 279 -15.04 -5.97 7.96
N TYR A 280 -15.90 -6.41 7.03
CA TYR A 280 -17.00 -5.64 6.47
C TYR A 280 -18.32 -6.01 7.17
N ASP A 281 -18.60 -5.33 8.28
CA ASP A 281 -19.95 -5.25 8.84
C ASP A 281 -20.86 -4.44 7.89
N GLY A 282 -22.09 -4.91 7.68
CA GLY A 282 -23.09 -4.26 6.81
C GLY A 282 -23.64 -5.10 5.65
N ASP A 283 -24.66 -5.90 5.94
CA ASP A 283 -25.83 -6.33 5.12
C ASP A 283 -25.64 -6.77 3.63
N SER A 284 -24.42 -6.89 3.12
CA SER A 284 -24.19 -7.53 1.83
C SER A 284 -24.44 -9.04 1.98
N GLY A 285 -25.41 -9.58 1.23
CA GLY A 285 -25.89 -10.97 1.36
C GLY A 285 -24.92 -12.07 0.89
N ALA A 286 -23.61 -11.84 1.04
CA ALA A 286 -22.52 -12.58 0.42
C ALA A 286 -22.08 -13.83 1.21
N LYS A 287 -23.04 -14.68 1.62
CA LYS A 287 -22.72 -16.01 2.22
C LYS A 287 -21.86 -16.91 1.31
N GLY A 288 -21.78 -16.59 0.01
CA GLY A 288 -20.87 -17.25 -0.93
C GLY A 288 -19.40 -16.80 -0.88
N MET A 289 -19.05 -15.70 -0.17
CA MET A 289 -17.64 -15.25 -0.05
C MET A 289 -16.88 -15.94 1.09
N GLU A 290 -17.55 -16.63 2.01
CA GLU A 290 -16.93 -17.35 3.13
C GLU A 290 -15.97 -18.45 2.63
N PHE A 291 -16.24 -19.08 1.48
CA PHE A 291 -15.49 -20.27 1.03
C PHE A 291 -14.16 -20.02 0.30
N SER A 292 -14.00 -18.89 -0.40
CA SER A 292 -12.67 -18.48 -0.88
C SER A 292 -11.77 -18.09 0.30
N MET A 293 -12.35 -17.42 1.31
CA MET A 293 -11.67 -17.09 2.56
C MET A 293 -11.29 -18.33 3.38
N LEU A 294 -12.03 -19.44 3.30
CA LEU A 294 -11.60 -20.73 3.85
C LEU A 294 -10.39 -21.30 3.10
N GLY A 295 -10.37 -21.27 1.76
CA GLY A 295 -9.21 -21.70 0.96
C GLY A 295 -7.91 -20.97 1.32
N ASP A 296 -7.95 -19.64 1.37
CA ASP A 296 -6.84 -18.81 1.83
C ASP A 296 -6.56 -18.98 3.34
N GLY A 297 -7.61 -19.16 4.14
CA GLY A 297 -7.54 -19.42 5.58
C GLY A 297 -6.73 -20.66 5.92
N ILE A 298 -6.91 -21.75 5.18
CA ILE A 298 -6.12 -22.98 5.36
C ILE A 298 -4.63 -22.72 5.07
N GLY A 299 -4.32 -21.93 4.05
CA GLY A 299 -2.94 -21.53 3.71
C GLY A 299 -2.25 -20.67 4.79
N ARG A 300 -3.02 -20.08 5.72
CA ARG A 300 -2.47 -19.37 6.89
C ARG A 300 -1.96 -20.36 7.93
N TRP A 301 -2.70 -21.41 8.22
CA TRP A 301 -2.44 -22.32 9.35
C TRP A 301 -1.76 -23.65 8.96
N ILE A 302 -1.56 -23.90 7.65
CA ILE A 302 -0.69 -24.96 7.12
C ILE A 302 0.43 -24.32 6.29
N LYS A 303 1.70 -24.69 6.54
CA LYS A 303 2.86 -24.15 5.80
C LYS A 303 3.83 -25.24 5.35
N PHE A 304 4.43 -25.01 4.17
CA PHE A 304 5.43 -25.90 3.55
C PHE A 304 6.80 -25.24 3.52
N ASN A 305 7.83 -26.00 3.88
CA ASN A 305 9.19 -25.54 3.63
C ASN A 305 9.47 -25.46 2.12
N LYS A 306 10.51 -24.72 1.70
CA LYS A 306 10.76 -24.38 0.29
C LYS A 306 10.94 -25.58 -0.66
N SER A 307 11.26 -26.76 -0.11
CA SER A 307 11.39 -28.03 -0.83
C SER A 307 10.15 -28.94 -0.78
N GLY A 308 9.09 -28.57 -0.04
CA GLY A 308 7.89 -29.40 0.14
C GLY A 308 8.11 -30.68 0.95
N THR A 309 9.26 -30.82 1.61
CA THR A 309 9.65 -32.01 2.39
C THR A 309 9.12 -31.99 3.83
N ARG A 310 8.66 -30.83 4.32
CA ARG A 310 8.02 -30.67 5.63
C ARG A 310 6.73 -29.87 5.50
N MET A 311 5.68 -30.36 6.16
CA MET A 311 4.39 -29.72 6.33
C MET A 311 4.21 -29.39 7.81
N PHE A 312 3.99 -28.13 8.14
CA PHE A 312 3.70 -27.63 9.49
C PHE A 312 2.24 -27.25 9.59
N TYR A 313 1.57 -27.61 10.69
CA TYR A 313 0.14 -27.37 10.87
C TYR A 313 -0.27 -27.32 12.35
N LEU A 314 -1.29 -26.51 12.65
CA LEU A 314 -1.98 -26.52 13.94
C LEU A 314 -2.99 -27.68 14.01
N GLY A 315 -3.12 -28.30 15.20
CA GLY A 315 -4.11 -29.34 15.49
C GLY A 315 -5.48 -28.77 15.92
N LYS A 316 -6.14 -29.45 16.86
CA LYS A 316 -7.32 -28.90 17.57
C LYS A 316 -6.97 -27.56 18.22
N VAL A 317 -7.89 -26.61 18.10
CA VAL A 317 -7.89 -25.34 18.85
C VAL A 317 -8.72 -25.54 20.11
N THR A 318 -8.22 -25.08 21.25
CA THR A 318 -8.93 -25.07 22.53
C THR A 318 -9.70 -23.78 22.74
N ASP A 319 -10.63 -23.80 23.71
CA ASP A 319 -11.46 -22.68 24.17
C ASP A 319 -10.62 -21.47 24.62
N ASP A 320 -9.36 -21.68 25.03
CA ASP A 320 -8.38 -20.64 25.34
C ASP A 320 -7.70 -19.98 24.11
N GLY A 321 -8.13 -20.30 22.88
CA GLY A 321 -7.55 -19.75 21.66
C GLY A 321 -6.14 -20.27 21.33
N THR A 322 -5.69 -21.34 21.99
CA THR A 322 -4.39 -21.97 21.71
C THR A 322 -4.53 -23.29 20.94
N ALA A 323 -3.41 -23.77 20.37
CA ALA A 323 -3.35 -25.07 19.70
C ALA A 323 -2.00 -25.77 19.90
N ASN A 324 -1.96 -27.08 19.61
CA ASN A 324 -0.69 -27.81 19.45
C ASN A 324 -0.19 -27.65 18.00
N LEU A 325 1.10 -27.40 17.83
CA LEU A 325 1.77 -27.24 16.54
C LEU A 325 2.55 -28.52 16.21
N TYR A 326 2.32 -29.06 15.02
CA TYR A 326 2.89 -30.31 14.55
C TYR A 326 3.65 -30.12 13.23
N TYR A 327 4.57 -31.03 12.94
CA TYR A 327 5.14 -31.17 11.61
C TYR A 327 5.11 -32.61 11.12
N ASN A 328 5.05 -32.76 9.79
CA ASN A 328 5.00 -34.05 9.12
C ASN A 328 5.84 -34.04 7.85
N ASP A 329 6.21 -35.23 7.38
CA ASP A 329 6.84 -35.47 6.07
C ASP A 329 5.76 -35.97 5.09
N PRO A 330 5.33 -35.16 4.11
CA PRO A 330 4.30 -35.56 3.16
C PRO A 330 4.67 -36.81 2.36
N SER A 331 5.97 -37.01 2.09
CA SER A 331 6.48 -38.19 1.38
C SER A 331 6.52 -39.45 2.25
N LYS A 332 6.34 -39.36 3.58
CA LYS A 332 6.05 -40.50 4.45
C LYS A 332 4.54 -40.75 4.57
N LEU A 333 3.75 -39.70 4.80
CA LEU A 333 2.28 -39.79 4.87
C LEU A 333 1.69 -40.47 3.62
N ALA A 334 2.10 -40.02 2.43
CA ALA A 334 1.75 -40.59 1.12
C ALA A 334 2.04 -42.09 0.93
N LYS A 335 2.82 -42.71 1.83
CA LYS A 335 3.18 -44.14 1.80
C LYS A 335 2.55 -44.92 2.97
N SER A 336 1.81 -44.25 3.84
CA SER A 336 1.07 -44.88 4.93
C SER A 336 -0.02 -45.82 4.38
N LYS A 337 -0.34 -46.84 5.17
CA LYS A 337 -1.50 -47.72 5.00
C LYS A 337 -2.32 -47.85 6.29
N LYS A 338 -2.11 -46.95 7.25
CA LYS A 338 -2.94 -46.85 8.44
C LYS A 338 -4.17 -46.01 8.11
N GLU A 339 -5.34 -46.47 8.54
CA GLU A 339 -6.57 -45.67 8.58
C GLU A 339 -6.48 -44.65 9.73
N ASP A 340 -6.05 -45.12 10.92
CA ASP A 340 -5.69 -44.25 12.04
C ASP A 340 -4.30 -43.63 11.85
N ILE A 341 -4.28 -42.34 11.54
CA ILE A 341 -3.06 -41.54 11.47
C ILE A 341 -2.86 -40.77 12.77
N GLU A 342 -1.78 -41.13 13.46
CA GLU A 342 -1.22 -40.37 14.58
C GLU A 342 -0.96 -38.92 14.14
N PRO A 343 -1.08 -37.93 15.04
CA PRO A 343 -0.53 -36.60 14.79
C PRO A 343 0.95 -36.68 14.38
N GLY A 344 1.41 -35.67 13.64
CA GLY A 344 2.82 -35.50 13.31
C GLY A 344 3.70 -35.35 14.54
N GLU A 345 5.00 -35.16 14.31
CA GLU A 345 5.92 -34.86 15.40
C GLU A 345 5.58 -33.46 15.95
N ARG A 346 5.22 -33.41 17.24
CA ARG A 346 4.76 -32.16 17.88
C ARG A 346 5.95 -31.23 18.10
N VAL A 347 5.95 -30.11 17.38
CA VAL A 347 6.92 -29.02 17.54
C VAL A 347 6.67 -28.32 18.88
N ALA A 348 5.42 -27.94 19.15
CA ALA A 348 5.06 -27.14 20.31
C ALA A 348 3.65 -27.45 20.83
N SER A 349 3.40 -27.07 22.09
CA SER A 349 2.08 -27.06 22.71
C SER A 349 1.73 -25.66 23.20
N ASN A 350 0.43 -25.35 23.22
CA ASN A 350 -0.14 -24.08 23.69
C ASN A 350 0.36 -22.87 22.88
N VAL A 351 0.39 -23.02 21.55
CA VAL A 351 0.66 -21.92 20.62
C VAL A 351 -0.56 -21.03 20.53
N SER A 352 -0.43 -19.75 20.87
CA SER A 352 -1.52 -18.77 20.83
C SER A 352 -1.86 -18.38 19.38
N ILE A 353 -3.13 -18.49 18.99
CA ILE A 353 -3.58 -18.14 17.63
C ILE A 353 -3.91 -16.64 17.53
N GLY A 354 -4.49 -16.05 18.58
CA GLY A 354 -4.84 -14.62 18.64
C GLY A 354 -3.69 -13.69 18.24
N ALA A 355 -2.47 -14.04 18.68
CA ALA A 355 -1.20 -13.34 18.41
C ALA A 355 -0.98 -12.88 16.97
N ASN A 356 -1.44 -13.69 16.01
CA ASN A 356 -1.60 -13.28 14.63
C ASN A 356 -2.55 -14.27 13.95
N ARG A 357 -3.86 -14.01 13.96
CA ARG A 357 -4.88 -14.89 13.35
C ARG A 357 -4.61 -15.17 11.85
N TYR A 358 -3.82 -14.32 11.18
CA TYR A 358 -3.38 -14.48 9.78
C TYR A 358 -2.09 -15.29 9.60
N ALA A 359 -1.23 -15.39 10.62
CA ALA A 359 0.05 -16.10 10.58
C ALA A 359 0.51 -16.53 12.00
N PRO A 360 -0.19 -17.48 12.65
CA PRO A 360 0.05 -17.82 14.06
C PRO A 360 1.43 -18.47 14.31
N PHE A 361 2.10 -18.91 13.25
CA PHE A 361 3.51 -19.30 13.26
C PHE A 361 4.18 -18.94 11.93
N GLN A 362 5.49 -18.67 11.97
CA GLN A 362 6.37 -18.56 10.79
C GLN A 362 7.29 -19.79 10.71
N ILE A 363 7.67 -20.19 9.50
CA ILE A 363 8.71 -21.21 9.26
C ILE A 363 9.83 -20.61 8.43
N SER A 364 11.05 -21.08 8.62
CA SER A 364 12.19 -20.68 7.78
C SER A 364 12.16 -21.37 6.40
N GLU A 365 12.96 -20.90 5.44
CA GLU A 365 12.95 -21.47 4.06
C GLU A 365 13.35 -22.95 4.07
N SER A 366 14.36 -23.30 4.88
CA SER A 366 14.78 -24.68 5.12
C SER A 366 13.69 -25.52 5.79
N GLY A 367 12.83 -24.89 6.60
CA GLY A 367 11.93 -25.56 7.53
C GLY A 367 12.64 -26.22 8.71
N ASP A 368 13.92 -25.90 8.96
CA ASP A 368 14.67 -26.31 10.16
C ASP A 368 14.40 -25.40 11.37
N ARG A 369 13.66 -24.30 11.20
CA ARG A 369 13.21 -23.44 12.29
C ARG A 369 11.73 -23.08 12.17
N VAL A 370 11.06 -22.95 13.31
CA VAL A 370 9.67 -22.49 13.44
C VAL A 370 9.60 -21.44 14.55
N LEU A 371 8.95 -20.31 14.29
CA LEU A 371 8.69 -19.23 15.25
C LEU A 371 7.19 -19.11 15.54
N TYR A 372 6.82 -18.87 16.78
CA TYR A 372 5.42 -18.83 17.23
C TYR A 372 5.29 -18.15 18.60
N PHE A 373 4.07 -17.71 18.93
CA PHE A 373 3.73 -17.15 20.24
C PHE A 373 3.15 -18.20 21.20
N LYS A 374 3.32 -17.95 22.50
CA LYS A 374 2.50 -18.49 23.58
C LYS A 374 2.19 -17.39 24.58
N ASN A 375 1.20 -17.62 25.44
CA ASN A 375 0.80 -16.67 26.49
C ASN A 375 0.56 -15.27 25.90
N TYR A 376 -0.08 -15.21 24.73
CA TYR A 376 -0.42 -13.94 24.09
C TYR A 376 -1.69 -13.38 24.70
N ASP A 377 -1.62 -12.11 25.08
CA ASP A 377 -2.73 -11.32 25.58
C ASP A 377 -3.27 -10.44 24.45
N GLU A 378 -4.57 -10.53 24.16
CA GLU A 378 -5.21 -9.73 23.10
C GLU A 378 -5.57 -8.30 23.55
N GLU A 379 -5.53 -7.98 24.85
CA GLU A 379 -5.68 -6.61 25.36
C GLU A 379 -4.33 -5.86 25.33
N GLU A 380 -3.24 -6.51 25.76
CA GLU A 380 -1.88 -5.94 25.66
C GLU A 380 -1.23 -6.08 24.27
N TYR A 381 -1.83 -6.88 23.38
CA TYR A 381 -1.27 -7.27 22.07
C TYR A 381 0.15 -7.86 22.13
N SER A 382 0.52 -8.49 23.26
CA SER A 382 1.88 -8.93 23.57
C SER A 382 1.93 -10.39 24.05
N GLY A 383 3.08 -11.07 23.91
CA GLY A 383 3.24 -12.42 24.43
C GLY A 383 4.67 -12.96 24.41
N SER A 384 4.84 -14.23 24.80
CA SER A 384 6.14 -14.92 24.75
C SER A 384 6.45 -15.41 23.32
N LEU A 385 7.45 -14.84 22.66
CA LEU A 385 7.92 -15.29 21.35
C LEU A 385 8.91 -16.45 21.51
N TYR A 386 8.64 -17.56 20.86
CA TYR A 386 9.49 -18.76 20.85
C TYR A 386 10.06 -19.06 19.46
N ILE A 387 11.17 -19.80 19.45
CA ILE A 387 11.69 -20.48 18.28
C ILE A 387 11.94 -21.96 18.61
N ASN A 388 11.83 -22.83 17.62
CA ASN A 388 12.08 -24.26 17.74
C ASN A 388 12.92 -24.75 16.56
N ASP A 389 14.00 -25.50 16.83
CA ASP A 389 14.93 -26.04 15.82
C ASP A 389 14.64 -27.52 15.45
N LEU A 390 13.41 -27.95 15.75
CA LEU A 390 12.90 -29.33 15.73
C LEU A 390 13.62 -30.30 16.68
N LYS A 391 14.35 -29.79 17.69
CA LYS A 391 14.97 -30.57 18.77
C LYS A 391 14.69 -29.96 20.13
N GLU A 392 14.81 -28.63 20.23
CA GLU A 392 14.50 -27.87 21.44
C GLU A 392 13.69 -26.60 21.15
N GLU A 393 12.77 -26.28 22.07
CA GLU A 393 12.06 -25.01 22.14
C GLU A 393 12.89 -24.00 22.94
N GLN A 394 13.13 -22.82 22.37
CA GLN A 394 13.90 -21.73 22.97
C GLN A 394 13.04 -20.46 23.03
N LEU A 395 13.02 -19.81 24.20
CA LEU A 395 12.42 -18.48 24.33
C LEU A 395 13.30 -17.42 23.63
N ILE A 396 12.70 -16.64 22.72
CA ILE A 396 13.33 -15.45 22.15
C ILE A 396 13.30 -14.33 23.18
N ASP A 397 12.11 -13.92 23.59
CA ASP A 397 11.86 -12.91 24.64
C ASP A 397 10.38 -12.98 25.09
N ASN A 398 10.05 -12.35 26.21
CA ASN A 398 8.66 -12.14 26.65
C ASN A 398 8.16 -10.75 26.26
N ASP A 399 6.85 -10.52 26.39
CA ASP A 399 6.17 -9.24 26.18
C ASP A 399 6.45 -8.66 24.77
N VAL A 400 6.57 -9.56 23.80
CA VAL A 400 6.86 -9.28 22.39
C VAL A 400 5.55 -8.99 21.67
N TYR A 401 5.50 -7.85 20.99
CA TYR A 401 4.37 -7.44 20.17
C TYR A 401 4.31 -8.28 18.89
N GLY A 402 3.14 -8.40 18.23
CA GLY A 402 2.88 -9.35 17.12
C GLY A 402 3.75 -9.25 15.85
N PHE A 403 4.76 -8.37 15.82
CA PHE A 403 5.59 -8.06 14.65
C PHE A 403 7.04 -8.58 14.85
N TYR A 404 7.42 -9.59 14.06
CA TYR A 404 8.72 -10.25 14.13
C TYR A 404 9.15 -10.86 12.78
N PHE A 405 10.47 -10.94 12.56
CA PHE A 405 11.09 -11.47 11.34
C PHE A 405 12.34 -12.31 11.66
N ILE A 406 12.56 -13.38 10.90
CA ILE A 406 13.85 -14.09 10.83
C ILE A 406 14.69 -13.56 9.65
N SER A 407 16.00 -13.47 9.83
CA SER A 407 16.95 -13.07 8.78
C SER A 407 17.04 -14.14 7.69
N LYS A 408 17.44 -13.72 6.48
CA LYS A 408 17.44 -14.57 5.27
C LYS A 408 18.44 -15.73 5.31
N ASP A 409 19.45 -15.63 6.16
CA ASP A 409 20.44 -16.66 6.48
C ASP A 409 20.04 -17.55 7.67
N GLU A 410 18.84 -17.36 8.22
CA GLU A 410 18.28 -18.08 9.38
C GLU A 410 19.15 -17.98 10.66
N SER A 411 19.95 -16.91 10.78
CA SER A 411 20.92 -16.68 11.87
C SER A 411 20.41 -15.78 13.00
N THR A 412 19.39 -14.96 12.75
CA THR A 412 19.04 -13.80 13.59
C THR A 412 17.53 -13.52 13.54
N VAL A 413 16.96 -12.98 14.62
CA VAL A 413 15.55 -12.55 14.70
C VAL A 413 15.49 -11.08 15.10
N MET A 414 14.65 -10.31 14.41
CA MET A 414 14.26 -8.94 14.75
C MET A 414 12.81 -8.93 15.23
N TYR A 415 12.51 -8.22 16.32
CA TYR A 415 11.18 -8.17 16.93
C TYR A 415 10.96 -6.88 17.72
N THR A 416 9.70 -6.49 17.87
CA THR A 416 9.26 -5.33 18.66
C THR A 416 8.67 -5.73 20.01
N LYS A 417 8.82 -4.87 21.01
CA LYS A 417 8.01 -4.86 22.25
C LYS A 417 7.26 -3.54 22.35
N ALA A 418 6.14 -3.47 23.06
CA ALA A 418 5.55 -2.19 23.45
C ALA A 418 6.58 -1.36 24.25
N ALA A 419 6.65 -0.05 24.00
CA ALA A 419 7.51 0.84 24.78
C ALA A 419 6.88 1.20 26.14
N ASP A 420 5.54 1.29 26.18
CA ASP A 420 4.68 1.49 27.34
C ASP A 420 3.29 0.90 27.01
N SER A 421 2.43 0.60 28.00
CA SER A 421 1.12 -0.04 27.76
C SER A 421 0.19 0.80 26.88
N ASP A 422 0.26 2.12 27.04
CA ASP A 422 -0.68 3.06 26.44
C ASP A 422 -0.14 3.67 25.13
N SER A 423 0.91 3.08 24.53
CA SER A 423 1.68 3.70 23.44
C SER A 423 1.74 2.87 22.15
N TYR A 424 1.39 3.49 21.03
CA TYR A 424 1.64 2.98 19.67
C TYR A 424 3.12 3.08 19.24
N ASN A 425 4.05 3.09 20.19
CA ASN A 425 5.50 3.09 19.95
C ASN A 425 6.14 1.85 20.59
N TYR A 426 7.27 1.44 20.00
CA TYR A 426 7.89 0.16 20.26
C TYR A 426 9.36 0.29 20.66
N ASP A 427 9.81 -0.58 21.55
CA ASP A 427 11.21 -0.98 21.62
C ASP A 427 11.52 -1.95 20.47
N LEU A 428 12.60 -1.72 19.72
CA LEU A 428 13.06 -2.66 18.70
C LEU A 428 14.29 -3.44 19.18
N TYR A 429 14.26 -4.77 19.01
CA TYR A 429 15.34 -5.67 19.41
C TYR A 429 15.79 -6.56 18.25
N ILE A 430 17.07 -6.95 18.29
CA ILE A 430 17.67 -8.00 17.46
C ILE A 430 18.32 -9.04 18.38
N LYS A 431 18.12 -10.33 18.10
CA LYS A 431 18.74 -11.45 18.84
C LYS A 431 19.34 -12.45 17.85
N SER A 432 20.62 -12.81 18.04
CA SER A 432 21.23 -13.88 17.25
C SER A 432 20.80 -15.26 17.75
N LEU A 433 20.55 -16.17 16.82
CA LEU A 433 20.19 -17.58 17.05
C LEU A 433 21.42 -18.50 17.15
N HIS A 434 22.64 -17.94 17.15
CA HIS A 434 23.88 -18.71 17.30
C HIS A 434 24.33 -18.79 18.76
N GLY A 435 23.99 -19.90 19.42
CA GLY A 435 24.32 -20.14 20.81
C GLY A 435 23.51 -19.27 21.77
N LYS A 436 24.09 -18.90 22.91
CA LYS A 436 23.45 -18.01 23.89
C LYS A 436 23.69 -16.54 23.54
N GLY A 437 23.24 -16.13 22.36
CA GLY A 437 23.33 -14.74 21.91
C GLY A 437 22.43 -13.83 22.75
N ASP A 438 23.01 -12.81 23.36
CA ASP A 438 22.26 -11.76 24.05
C ASP A 438 21.40 -10.95 23.05
N LYS A 439 20.25 -10.45 23.53
CA LYS A 439 19.42 -9.52 22.74
C LYS A 439 20.02 -8.11 22.78
N VAL A 440 20.06 -7.45 21.63
CA VAL A 440 20.55 -6.09 21.44
C VAL A 440 19.34 -5.18 21.18
N LYS A 441 19.12 -4.17 22.03
CA LYS A 441 18.16 -3.10 21.73
C LYS A 441 18.73 -2.20 20.62
N ILE A 442 17.91 -1.90 19.60
CA ILE A 442 18.25 -1.04 18.48
C ILE A 442 17.94 0.43 18.81
N ASP A 443 16.71 0.69 19.26
CA ASP A 443 16.29 1.93 19.92
C ASP A 443 15.00 1.68 20.73
N SER A 444 14.60 2.70 21.49
CA SER A 444 13.27 2.82 22.12
C SER A 444 12.38 3.80 21.35
N ASP A 445 11.08 3.82 21.66
CA ASP A 445 10.07 4.75 21.14
C ASP A 445 10.03 4.85 19.60
N ILE A 446 10.17 3.72 18.92
CA ILE A 446 10.07 3.60 17.46
C ILE A 446 8.60 3.47 17.08
N SER A 447 8.09 4.31 16.18
CA SER A 447 6.71 4.15 15.69
C SER A 447 6.62 3.03 14.65
N TYR A 448 7.55 2.95 13.70
CA TYR A 448 7.65 1.81 12.78
C TYR A 448 9.04 1.65 12.15
N VAL A 449 9.30 0.45 11.63
CA VAL A 449 10.48 0.14 10.79
C VAL A 449 10.13 0.41 9.33
N VAL A 450 10.99 1.15 8.63
CA VAL A 450 10.78 1.56 7.22
C VAL A 450 11.40 0.55 6.26
N ASN A 451 12.65 0.15 6.52
CA ASN A 451 13.41 -0.75 5.64
C ASN A 451 14.59 -1.39 6.40
N TYR A 452 15.11 -2.50 5.91
CA TYR A 452 16.23 -3.22 6.53
C TYR A 452 16.98 -4.10 5.53
N SER A 453 18.26 -4.37 5.79
CA SER A 453 19.03 -5.36 5.03
C SER A 453 18.61 -6.79 5.36
N ASP A 454 18.83 -7.73 4.43
CA ASP A 454 18.48 -9.16 4.55
C ASP A 454 19.05 -9.88 5.80
N ASP A 455 20.09 -9.31 6.40
CA ASP A 455 20.82 -9.76 7.60
C ASP A 455 20.54 -8.89 8.85
N PHE A 456 19.62 -7.93 8.74
CA PHE A 456 19.27 -6.90 9.73
C PHE A 456 20.44 -6.04 10.26
N LYS A 457 21.61 -6.08 9.62
CA LYS A 457 22.77 -5.24 10.01
C LYS A 457 22.60 -3.77 9.66
N LYS A 458 21.60 -3.42 8.87
CA LYS A 458 21.10 -2.06 8.67
C LYS A 458 19.59 -2.05 8.90
N VAL A 459 19.13 -1.11 9.72
CA VAL A 459 17.69 -0.89 9.97
C VAL A 459 17.39 0.60 9.93
N TYR A 460 16.42 0.97 9.09
CA TYR A 460 15.87 2.31 8.96
C TYR A 460 14.51 2.36 9.66
N TYR A 461 14.30 3.32 10.55
CA TYR A 461 13.10 3.38 11.40
C TYR A 461 12.69 4.82 11.71
N VAL A 462 11.39 5.03 11.99
CA VAL A 462 10.82 6.32 12.36
C VAL A 462 10.61 6.42 13.86
N LYS A 463 10.96 7.57 14.44
CA LYS A 463 10.45 7.99 15.75
C LYS A 463 9.58 9.23 15.60
N ASN A 464 8.56 9.31 16.45
CA ASN A 464 7.70 10.48 16.61
C ASN A 464 8.37 11.41 17.65
N ASN A 465 8.35 12.72 17.44
CA ASN A 465 9.16 13.70 18.19
C ASN A 465 8.33 14.90 18.69
N GLY A 466 7.00 14.85 18.52
CA GLY A 466 6.02 15.87 18.89
C GLY A 466 4.67 15.20 19.15
N ASP A 467 3.64 16.00 19.39
CA ASP A 467 2.27 15.51 19.60
C ASP A 467 1.66 15.00 18.27
N ILE A 468 0.60 14.19 18.33
CA ILE A 468 -0.05 13.65 17.11
C ILE A 468 -0.70 14.76 16.25
N ASP A 469 -1.04 15.89 16.88
CA ASP A 469 -1.57 17.10 16.24
C ASP A 469 -0.47 17.98 15.59
N ASP A 470 0.82 17.73 15.87
CA ASP A 470 1.92 18.48 15.27
C ASP A 470 2.09 18.13 13.77
N LEU A 471 2.11 19.15 12.92
CA LEU A 471 2.47 18.94 11.52
C LEU A 471 3.98 18.67 11.42
N ASN A 472 4.31 17.46 10.93
CA ASN A 472 5.66 16.92 10.72
C ASN A 472 6.38 16.33 11.95
N TYR A 473 5.68 15.68 12.88
CA TYR A 473 6.30 15.07 14.07
C TYR A 473 7.36 13.97 13.80
N ASN A 474 7.58 13.49 12.57
CA ASN A 474 8.44 12.33 12.30
C ASN A 474 9.93 12.65 12.09
N SER A 475 10.80 11.72 12.52
CA SER A 475 12.24 11.72 12.23
C SER A 475 12.72 10.32 11.86
N LEU A 476 13.52 10.23 10.81
CA LEU A 476 14.05 8.98 10.26
C LEU A 476 15.45 8.74 10.82
N TYR A 477 15.69 7.53 11.31
CA TYR A 477 16.97 7.09 11.86
C TYR A 477 17.47 5.85 11.13
N LEU A 478 18.79 5.69 11.11
CA LEU A 478 19.50 4.49 10.69
C LEU A 478 20.31 3.95 11.87
N LYS A 479 20.18 2.65 12.15
CA LYS A 479 21.15 1.87 12.90
C LYS A 479 21.92 0.97 11.94
N GLU A 480 23.25 1.02 12.01
CA GLU A 480 24.11 -0.01 11.42
C GLU A 480 24.83 -0.82 12.52
N GLU A 481 25.12 -2.10 12.24
CA GLU A 481 25.90 -2.95 13.13
C GLU A 481 27.27 -2.30 13.46
N GLY A 482 27.64 -2.30 14.74
CA GLY A 482 28.91 -1.73 15.20
C GLY A 482 29.02 -0.20 15.15
N LYS A 483 27.95 0.53 14.82
CA LYS A 483 27.91 2.00 14.80
C LYS A 483 26.83 2.57 15.72
N ASP A 484 26.97 3.84 16.08
CA ASP A 484 25.90 4.60 16.73
C ASP A 484 24.72 4.86 15.78
N LYS A 485 23.54 5.15 16.32
CA LYS A 485 22.37 5.50 15.52
C LYS A 485 22.52 6.91 14.93
N GLN A 486 22.14 7.09 13.68
CA GLN A 486 22.22 8.37 12.95
C GLN A 486 20.81 8.84 12.58
N LYS A 487 20.43 10.08 12.94
CA LYS A 487 19.25 10.74 12.35
C LYS A 487 19.59 11.13 10.90
N LEU A 488 18.73 10.74 9.95
CA LEU A 488 18.91 10.97 8.52
C LEU A 488 18.06 12.14 8.00
N ILE A 489 16.80 12.18 8.43
CA ILE A 489 15.78 13.17 8.04
C ILE A 489 15.06 13.58 9.33
N SER A 490 14.77 14.87 9.48
CA SER A 490 13.87 15.39 10.51
C SER A 490 12.67 16.07 9.89
N ASP A 491 11.65 16.26 10.71
CA ASP A 491 10.55 17.18 10.48
C ASP A 491 9.83 16.86 9.16
N PHE A 492 9.29 15.64 9.06
CA PHE A 492 8.52 15.18 7.90
C PHE A 492 7.13 14.62 8.27
N THR A 493 6.22 14.60 7.29
CA THR A 493 4.86 14.06 7.42
C THR A 493 4.86 12.54 7.18
N SER A 494 5.20 12.07 5.97
CA SER A 494 5.18 10.65 5.59
C SER A 494 6.45 10.23 4.82
N ILE A 495 6.80 8.94 4.89
CA ILE A 495 7.70 8.28 3.92
C ILE A 495 6.81 7.62 2.86
N GLU A 496 6.92 8.08 1.61
CA GLU A 496 6.09 7.60 0.50
C GLU A 496 6.66 6.33 -0.15
N SER A 497 8.00 6.14 -0.08
CA SER A 497 8.70 5.01 -0.68
C SER A 497 10.14 4.91 -0.15
N SER A 498 10.73 3.71 -0.16
CA SER A 498 12.11 3.47 0.31
C SER A 498 12.81 2.30 -0.39
N ASP A 499 14.15 2.25 -0.30
CA ASP A 499 14.94 1.06 -0.64
C ASP A 499 15.96 0.67 0.45
N GLN A 500 16.55 -0.53 0.31
CA GLN A 500 17.60 -1.05 1.20
C GLN A 500 18.92 -0.26 1.14
N ASN A 501 19.09 0.65 0.17
CA ASN A 501 20.29 1.49 0.04
C ASN A 501 20.16 2.82 0.81
N GLY A 502 18.98 3.12 1.36
CA GLY A 502 18.70 4.35 2.08
C GLY A 502 18.34 5.52 1.16
N VAL A 503 17.65 5.24 0.05
CA VAL A 503 16.98 6.25 -0.78
C VAL A 503 15.49 6.30 -0.38
N PHE A 504 14.94 7.50 -0.22
CA PHE A 504 13.55 7.71 0.25
C PHE A 504 12.85 8.81 -0.54
N TYR A 505 11.58 8.59 -0.89
CA TYR A 505 10.65 9.69 -1.19
C TYR A 505 9.85 10.01 0.08
N PHE A 506 9.71 11.29 0.42
CA PHE A 506 9.05 11.72 1.65
C PHE A 506 8.37 13.09 1.49
N THR A 507 7.40 13.40 2.35
CA THR A 507 6.67 14.68 2.31
C THR A 507 6.83 15.53 3.57
N ARG A 508 6.70 16.84 3.43
CA ARG A 508 6.52 17.80 4.55
C ARG A 508 5.24 18.60 4.34
N THR A 509 4.49 18.87 5.41
CA THR A 509 3.28 19.70 5.40
C THR A 509 3.56 21.04 6.05
N ASN A 510 3.57 22.13 5.29
CA ASN A 510 3.70 23.47 5.83
C ASN A 510 2.32 24.03 6.24
N GLU A 511 2.24 24.57 7.44
CA GLU A 511 1.07 25.31 7.92
C GLU A 511 1.24 26.81 7.64
N LYS A 512 0.13 27.49 7.29
CA LYS A 512 0.02 28.94 7.24
C LYS A 512 -1.27 29.37 7.93
N LYS A 513 -1.11 29.96 9.11
CA LYS A 513 -2.20 30.61 9.85
C LYS A 513 -2.50 31.98 9.26
N THR A 514 -3.77 32.33 9.15
CA THR A 514 -4.24 33.64 8.68
C THR A 514 -5.40 34.10 9.57
N LYS A 515 -5.40 35.35 10.03
CA LYS A 515 -6.53 35.91 10.80
C LYS A 515 -7.76 36.05 9.90
N LEU A 516 -8.95 35.73 10.40
CA LEU A 516 -10.18 35.82 9.58
C LEU A 516 -10.46 37.27 9.13
N VAL A 517 -10.12 38.28 9.93
CA VAL A 517 -10.24 39.71 9.54
C VAL A 517 -9.34 40.09 8.35
N ASP A 518 -8.20 39.41 8.13
CA ASP A 518 -7.36 39.63 6.95
C ASP A 518 -8.01 39.08 5.67
N LEU A 519 -9.03 38.24 5.81
CA LEU A 519 -9.82 37.66 4.70
C LEU A 519 -11.12 38.41 4.41
N VAL A 520 -11.45 39.44 5.21
CA VAL A 520 -12.67 40.26 5.06
C VAL A 520 -12.35 41.69 4.63
N GLU A 521 -13.19 42.26 3.77
CA GLU A 521 -13.23 43.68 3.41
C GLU A 521 -14.36 44.35 4.21
N ASP A 522 -14.00 45.24 5.14
CA ASP A 522 -14.97 45.91 6.02
C ASP A 522 -15.60 47.13 5.33
N ASP A 523 -16.41 46.85 4.30
CA ASP A 523 -17.16 47.83 3.51
C ASP A 523 -18.21 48.59 4.33
N MET A 524 -18.65 48.00 5.44
CA MET A 524 -19.65 48.59 6.36
C MET A 524 -19.05 49.55 7.40
N ALA A 525 -17.72 49.60 7.58
CA ALA A 525 -17.09 50.42 8.62
C ALA A 525 -17.41 51.92 8.50
N GLU A 526 -17.39 52.47 7.28
CA GLU A 526 -17.70 53.90 7.07
C GLU A 526 -19.18 54.23 7.30
N SER A 527 -20.11 53.31 7.06
CA SER A 527 -21.54 53.51 7.36
C SER A 527 -21.81 53.35 8.85
N ASP A 528 -21.25 52.33 9.50
CA ASP A 528 -21.51 52.02 10.90
C ASP A 528 -20.99 53.12 11.85
N LEU A 529 -19.91 53.82 11.47
CA LEU A 529 -19.44 55.03 12.16
C LEU A 529 -20.43 56.21 12.18
N LYS A 530 -21.51 56.14 11.38
CA LYS A 530 -22.55 57.18 11.27
C LYS A 530 -23.87 56.78 11.95
N ILE A 531 -24.00 55.53 12.39
CA ILE A 531 -25.21 54.99 13.03
C ILE A 531 -25.03 55.08 14.56
N THR A 532 -25.93 55.81 15.21
CA THR A 532 -26.04 55.92 16.67
C THR A 532 -27.27 55.18 17.18
N GLU A 533 -27.33 54.92 18.48
CA GLU A 533 -28.55 54.40 19.13
C GLU A 533 -29.71 55.39 18.91
N PRO A 534 -30.86 54.97 18.34
CA PRO A 534 -32.01 55.85 18.16
C PRO A 534 -32.77 56.03 19.47
N HIS A 535 -33.29 57.23 19.72
CA HIS A 535 -34.17 57.51 20.84
C HIS A 535 -35.56 57.89 20.33
N TYR A 536 -36.62 57.52 21.07
CA TYR A 536 -38.01 57.81 20.66
C TYR A 536 -38.26 59.31 20.36
N SER A 537 -37.56 60.20 21.07
CA SER A 537 -37.59 61.66 20.87
C SER A 537 -37.12 62.12 19.50
N ASP A 538 -36.34 61.31 18.78
CA ASP A 538 -35.84 61.63 17.44
C ASP A 538 -36.91 61.37 16.36
N PHE A 539 -38.02 60.71 16.73
CA PHE A 539 -39.15 60.30 15.90
C PHE A 539 -40.49 60.85 16.41
N GLU A 540 -40.45 61.79 17.37
CA GLU A 540 -41.64 62.50 17.85
C GLU A 540 -42.16 63.51 16.81
N TYR A 541 -43.48 63.51 16.58
CA TYR A 541 -44.17 64.51 15.76
C TYR A 541 -45.42 65.04 16.48
N GLU A 542 -45.84 66.26 16.13
CA GLU A 542 -47.09 66.86 16.59
C GLU A 542 -48.22 66.50 15.60
N ASP A 543 -49.14 65.60 15.98
CA ASP A 543 -50.43 65.48 15.31
C ASP A 543 -51.40 66.55 15.81
N THR A 544 -52.31 67.02 14.96
CA THR A 544 -53.34 68.01 15.33
C THR A 544 -54.71 67.62 14.80
N TYR A 545 -55.64 67.38 15.73
CA TYR A 545 -56.96 66.84 15.46
C TYR A 545 -58.08 67.73 16.06
N ASP A 546 -59.17 67.93 15.31
CA ASP A 546 -60.34 68.66 15.79
C ASP A 546 -61.24 67.78 16.67
N VAL A 547 -61.63 68.30 17.83
CA VAL A 547 -62.63 67.69 18.71
C VAL A 547 -63.70 68.71 19.07
N TRP A 548 -64.74 68.75 18.22
CA TRP A 548 -65.92 69.63 18.33
C TRP A 548 -65.67 71.12 18.06
N GLY A 549 -64.80 71.46 17.09
CA GLY A 549 -64.46 72.85 16.76
C GLY A 549 -63.36 73.43 17.65
N TYR A 550 -62.52 72.57 18.22
CA TYR A 550 -61.35 72.90 19.01
C TYR A 550 -60.19 72.01 18.53
N GLU A 551 -59.11 72.64 18.08
CA GLU A 551 -57.87 71.96 17.71
C GLU A 551 -57.14 71.50 18.98
N TYR A 552 -56.76 70.22 19.02
CA TYR A 552 -55.89 69.64 20.03
C TYR A 552 -54.63 69.12 19.34
N THR A 553 -53.47 69.36 19.96
CA THR A 553 -52.17 68.85 19.49
C THR A 553 -51.67 67.78 20.46
N SER A 554 -51.20 66.65 19.94
CA SER A 554 -50.56 65.59 20.70
C SER A 554 -49.21 65.21 20.10
N THR A 555 -48.22 65.00 20.95
CA THR A 555 -46.96 64.39 20.56
C THR A 555 -47.17 62.89 20.40
N GLU A 556 -46.98 62.39 19.19
CA GLU A 556 -46.96 60.96 18.86
C GLU A 556 -45.56 60.55 18.40
N VAL A 557 -45.26 59.25 18.41
CA VAL A 557 -43.97 58.71 17.95
C VAL A 557 -44.20 57.92 16.66
N ASP A 558 -43.41 58.20 15.63
CA ASP A 558 -43.37 57.41 14.40
C ASP A 558 -42.65 56.08 14.67
N TYR A 559 -43.40 55.13 15.23
CA TYR A 559 -42.86 53.82 15.63
C TYR A 559 -42.28 53.04 14.45
N ASP A 560 -42.87 53.15 13.26
CA ASP A 560 -42.37 52.47 12.07
C ASP A 560 -40.95 52.97 11.71
N LYS A 561 -40.72 54.29 11.65
CA LYS A 561 -39.37 54.85 11.44
C LYS A 561 -38.41 54.58 12.60
N TYR A 562 -38.91 54.59 13.84
CA TYR A 562 -38.09 54.23 15.00
C TYR A 562 -37.59 52.78 14.88
N TYR A 563 -38.44 51.82 14.50
CA TYR A 563 -38.03 50.43 14.31
C TYR A 563 -37.11 50.26 13.11
N GLU A 564 -37.36 50.93 11.97
CA GLU A 564 -36.40 50.96 10.84
C GLU A 564 -35.00 51.44 11.27
N ALA A 565 -34.91 52.47 12.12
CA ALA A 565 -33.63 52.96 12.64
C ALA A 565 -33.03 52.06 13.72
N TYR A 566 -33.85 51.40 14.54
CA TYR A 566 -33.42 50.47 15.58
C TYR A 566 -32.86 49.18 14.98
N ASP A 567 -33.50 48.63 13.95
CA ASP A 567 -33.01 47.46 13.23
C ASP A 567 -31.63 47.74 12.62
N LEU A 568 -31.43 48.90 11.98
CA LEU A 568 -30.12 49.34 11.46
C LEU A 568 -29.04 49.49 12.55
N TYR A 569 -29.43 49.85 13.78
CA TYR A 569 -28.52 49.92 14.93
C TYR A 569 -28.17 48.54 15.49
N MET A 570 -29.14 47.62 15.56
CA MET A 570 -28.91 46.23 15.96
C MET A 570 -28.00 45.51 14.95
N ASP A 571 -28.26 45.68 13.65
CA ASP A 571 -27.43 45.23 12.53
C ASP A 571 -25.96 45.67 12.68
N LYS A 572 -25.74 46.90 13.15
CA LYS A 572 -24.40 47.41 13.44
C LYS A 572 -23.79 46.74 14.68
N LEU A 573 -24.54 46.50 15.74
CA LEU A 573 -24.03 45.82 16.95
C LEU A 573 -23.59 44.39 16.63
N ASP A 574 -24.33 43.67 15.78
CA ASP A 574 -23.95 42.34 15.31
C ASP A 574 -22.67 42.40 14.44
N ARG A 575 -22.52 43.40 13.57
CA ARG A 575 -21.26 43.64 12.85
C ARG A 575 -20.10 44.01 13.77
N ASP A 576 -20.30 44.80 14.82
CA ASP A 576 -19.26 45.13 15.80
C ASP A 576 -18.83 43.92 16.66
N SER A 577 -19.77 43.02 16.94
CA SER A 577 -19.49 41.70 17.53
C SER A 577 -18.65 40.83 16.57
N LEU A 578 -19.08 40.69 15.31
CA LEU A 578 -18.40 39.92 14.28
C LEU A 578 -16.98 40.46 13.97
N ARG A 579 -16.82 41.79 13.90
CA ARG A 579 -15.53 42.49 13.84
C ARG A 579 -14.59 42.14 15.00
N SER A 580 -15.10 41.66 16.13
CA SER A 580 -14.28 41.24 17.27
C SER A 580 -13.85 39.78 17.11
N SER A 581 -14.80 38.87 16.87
CA SER A 581 -14.50 37.44 16.60
C SER A 581 -13.52 37.24 15.45
N LEU A 582 -13.67 37.97 14.34
CA LEU A 582 -12.77 37.87 13.17
C LEU A 582 -11.31 38.28 13.47
N LYS A 583 -11.05 39.07 14.52
CA LYS A 583 -9.70 39.46 14.95
C LYS A 583 -9.04 38.46 15.88
N GLU A 584 -9.85 37.69 16.60
CA GLU A 584 -9.39 36.68 17.55
C GLU A 584 -9.12 35.35 16.81
N GLU A 585 -10.04 34.93 15.95
CA GLU A 585 -9.99 33.66 15.20
C GLU A 585 -8.96 33.62 14.04
N GLU A 586 -8.47 32.41 13.78
CA GLU A 586 -7.56 32.07 12.67
C GLU A 586 -8.11 30.91 11.83
N ILE A 587 -7.72 30.89 10.54
CA ILE A 587 -7.77 29.71 9.67
C ILE A 587 -6.35 29.15 9.52
N ASN A 588 -6.21 27.83 9.62
CA ASN A 588 -4.99 27.10 9.31
C ASN A 588 -5.09 26.52 7.89
N THR A 589 -4.36 27.10 6.94
CA THR A 589 -4.21 26.52 5.59
C THR A 589 -2.96 25.64 5.56
N THR A 590 -3.01 24.47 4.91
CA THR A 590 -1.85 23.58 4.78
C THR A 590 -1.44 23.41 3.31
N SER A 591 -0.15 23.14 3.09
CA SER A 591 0.39 22.83 1.76
C SER A 591 1.51 21.80 1.88
N ARG A 592 1.55 20.79 1.01
CA ARG A 592 2.58 19.74 1.08
C ARG A 592 3.72 19.99 0.09
N GLN A 593 4.92 19.58 0.50
CA GLN A 593 6.15 19.53 -0.31
C GLN A 593 6.62 18.08 -0.41
N LEU A 594 7.17 17.72 -1.57
CA LEU A 594 7.73 16.42 -1.89
C LEU A 594 9.25 16.52 -1.94
N PHE A 595 9.93 15.56 -1.31
CA PHE A 595 11.39 15.48 -1.27
C PHE A 595 11.90 14.09 -1.66
N LEU A 596 13.14 14.06 -2.14
CA LEU A 596 13.97 12.87 -2.29
C LEU A 596 15.14 12.97 -1.31
N TYR A 597 15.33 11.95 -0.47
CA TYR A 597 16.60 11.70 0.21
C TYR A 597 17.42 10.71 -0.59
N SER A 598 18.65 11.07 -0.97
CA SER A 598 19.59 10.15 -1.61
C SER A 598 21.04 10.56 -1.34
N ALA A 599 21.95 9.58 -1.25
CA ALA A 599 23.39 9.80 -1.04
C ALA A 599 23.73 10.77 0.13
N GLY A 600 22.94 10.73 1.21
CA GLY A 600 23.12 11.59 2.39
C GLY A 600 22.60 13.02 2.25
N LYS A 601 21.74 13.31 1.27
CA LYS A 601 21.19 14.66 1.00
C LYS A 601 19.71 14.63 0.67
N GLU A 602 19.01 15.66 1.13
CA GLU A 602 17.65 15.98 0.71
C GLU A 602 17.66 16.84 -0.57
N LYS A 603 16.65 16.66 -1.43
CA LYS A 603 16.34 17.47 -2.61
C LYS A 603 14.84 17.69 -2.66
N GLU A 604 14.37 18.94 -2.65
CA GLU A 604 12.97 19.26 -2.96
C GLU A 604 12.67 18.90 -4.43
N LEU A 605 11.54 18.25 -4.64
CA LEU A 605 11.06 17.80 -5.95
C LEU A 605 9.87 18.61 -6.45
N SER A 606 8.91 18.89 -5.57
CA SER A 606 7.75 19.74 -5.86
C SER A 606 7.19 20.32 -4.56
N ASN A 607 6.40 21.39 -4.68
CA ASN A 607 5.62 22.00 -3.61
C ASN A 607 4.16 22.21 -4.05
N ASN A 608 3.33 22.64 -3.10
CA ASN A 608 1.88 22.78 -3.26
C ASN A 608 1.21 21.50 -3.78
N ILE A 609 1.64 20.34 -3.29
CA ILE A 609 0.97 19.07 -3.58
C ILE A 609 -0.23 18.91 -2.64
N ALA A 610 -1.28 18.23 -3.12
CA ALA A 610 -2.37 17.75 -2.28
C ALA A 610 -2.03 16.35 -1.72
N TRP A 611 -1.61 15.43 -2.60
CA TRP A 611 -1.37 14.02 -2.27
C TRP A 611 -0.32 13.37 -3.18
N VAL A 612 0.33 12.32 -2.70
CA VAL A 612 1.25 11.47 -3.48
C VAL A 612 0.51 10.19 -3.88
N ASN A 613 0.22 10.05 -5.17
CA ASN A 613 -0.62 8.96 -5.69
C ASN A 613 0.16 7.66 -5.90
N PHE A 614 1.47 7.76 -6.15
CA PHE A 614 2.37 6.62 -6.32
C PHE A 614 3.83 7.07 -6.13
N ALA A 615 4.65 6.29 -5.43
CA ALA A 615 6.08 6.53 -5.29
C ALA A 615 6.86 5.21 -5.30
N ASP A 616 7.85 5.11 -6.18
CA ASP A 616 8.72 3.93 -6.31
C ASP A 616 10.18 4.36 -6.55
N VAL A 617 11.03 4.05 -5.57
CA VAL A 617 12.48 4.27 -5.63
C VAL A 617 13.16 3.39 -6.68
N ALA A 618 12.65 2.19 -6.97
CA ALA A 618 13.26 1.26 -7.92
C ALA A 618 13.13 1.75 -9.38
N ASN A 619 11.95 2.24 -9.77
CA ASN A 619 11.75 2.93 -11.05
C ASN A 619 12.14 4.43 -11.03
N LYS A 620 12.59 4.96 -9.88
CA LYS A 620 12.90 6.38 -9.66
C LYS A 620 11.77 7.32 -10.10
N SER A 621 10.56 6.98 -9.68
CA SER A 621 9.32 7.56 -10.19
C SER A 621 8.41 7.96 -9.04
N VAL A 622 7.86 9.17 -9.10
CA VAL A 622 6.86 9.66 -8.14
C VAL A 622 5.79 10.46 -8.87
N ILE A 623 4.53 10.17 -8.56
CA ILE A 623 3.32 10.72 -9.18
C ILE A 623 2.45 11.33 -8.08
N TYR A 624 2.00 12.56 -8.29
CA TYR A 624 1.30 13.35 -7.28
C TYR A 624 0.25 14.27 -7.89
N SER A 625 -0.70 14.70 -7.08
CA SER A 625 -1.72 15.71 -7.42
C SER A 625 -1.32 17.04 -6.79
N LYS A 626 -1.51 18.17 -7.49
CA LYS A 626 -1.35 19.50 -6.88
C LYS A 626 -2.62 19.95 -6.17
N ALA A 627 -2.48 20.86 -5.21
CA ALA A 627 -3.63 21.52 -4.60
C ALA A 627 -4.25 22.53 -5.59
N ASP A 628 -5.58 22.55 -5.68
CA ASP A 628 -6.34 23.44 -6.54
C ASP A 628 -6.37 24.87 -5.97
N THR A 629 -5.37 25.66 -6.37
CA THR A 629 -5.26 27.07 -6.00
C THR A 629 -6.19 27.99 -6.81
N GLU A 630 -6.94 27.48 -7.79
CA GLU A 630 -7.87 28.28 -8.61
C GLU A 630 -9.31 28.24 -8.08
N LYS A 631 -9.73 27.12 -7.46
CA LYS A 631 -10.99 27.03 -6.68
C LYS A 631 -10.99 27.86 -5.39
N GLY A 632 -9.80 28.09 -4.83
CA GLY A 632 -9.64 28.89 -3.61
C GLY A 632 -10.30 30.28 -3.77
N PRO A 633 -10.91 30.85 -2.71
CA PRO A 633 -11.58 32.15 -2.77
C PRO A 633 -10.68 33.26 -3.32
N VAL A 634 -11.01 33.73 -4.52
CA VAL A 634 -10.28 34.79 -5.23
C VAL A 634 -10.66 36.16 -4.66
N GLY A 635 -10.05 36.54 -3.54
CA GLY A 635 -10.20 37.84 -2.89
C GLY A 635 -10.75 37.77 -1.47
N LYS A 636 -11.03 38.95 -0.89
CA LYS A 636 -11.71 39.08 0.40
C LYS A 636 -13.23 38.94 0.22
N ILE A 637 -13.93 38.46 1.25
CA ILE A 637 -15.40 38.53 1.35
C ILE A 637 -15.77 39.88 1.98
N LYS A 638 -16.91 40.49 1.63
CA LYS A 638 -17.35 41.73 2.29
C LYS A 638 -17.99 41.49 3.65
N MET A 639 -17.86 42.46 4.56
CA MET A 639 -18.60 42.48 5.84
C MET A 639 -20.12 42.51 5.62
N SER A 640 -20.60 43.14 4.53
CA SER A 640 -22.01 43.12 4.13
C SER A 640 -22.52 41.77 3.58
N GLU A 641 -21.64 40.81 3.30
CA GLU A 641 -21.97 39.52 2.67
C GLU A 641 -21.97 38.34 3.67
N ILE A 642 -21.54 38.56 4.92
CA ILE A 642 -21.38 37.54 5.97
C ILE A 642 -22.26 37.83 7.19
N LYS A 643 -22.57 36.78 7.97
CA LYS A 643 -23.35 36.88 9.23
C LYS A 643 -22.59 36.37 10.45
N SER A 644 -21.52 35.61 10.21
CA SER A 644 -20.76 34.88 11.21
C SER A 644 -19.32 34.67 10.73
N LEU A 645 -18.47 34.21 11.64
CA LEU A 645 -17.13 33.72 11.30
C LEU A 645 -17.16 32.42 10.46
N TYR A 646 -18.27 31.66 10.51
CA TYR A 646 -18.43 30.43 9.75
C TYR A 646 -18.60 30.69 8.25
N ASP A 647 -19.28 31.79 7.86
CA ASP A 647 -19.37 32.20 6.45
C ASP A 647 -17.98 32.49 5.83
N VAL A 648 -16.99 32.86 6.68
CA VAL A 648 -15.59 33.01 6.29
C VAL A 648 -14.86 31.67 6.32
N ARG A 649 -15.09 30.82 7.35
CA ARG A 649 -14.51 29.47 7.41
C ARG A 649 -14.94 28.61 6.24
N ASP A 650 -16.24 28.36 6.04
CA ASP A 650 -16.77 27.52 4.96
C ASP A 650 -16.26 27.94 3.56
N ARG A 651 -15.94 29.23 3.38
CA ARG A 651 -15.44 29.77 2.11
C ARG A 651 -13.93 29.57 1.88
N PHE A 652 -13.12 29.45 2.93
CA PHE A 652 -11.66 29.35 2.89
C PHE A 652 -11.09 28.01 3.42
N GLU A 653 -11.78 27.34 4.35
CA GLU A 653 -11.51 26.00 4.93
C GLU A 653 -12.16 24.87 4.11
N GLY A 654 -12.74 25.18 2.94
CA GLY A 654 -13.51 24.25 2.11
C GLY A 654 -12.80 22.92 1.85
N ASP A 655 -13.58 21.83 1.81
CA ASP A 655 -13.11 20.46 2.00
C ASP A 655 -11.84 20.12 1.21
N SER A 656 -10.92 19.45 1.90
CA SER A 656 -9.71 18.82 1.38
C SER A 656 -9.91 18.01 0.10
N SER A 657 -11.09 17.39 -0.08
CA SER A 657 -11.45 16.69 -1.32
C SER A 657 -11.62 17.65 -2.51
N ASP A 658 -12.28 18.80 -2.28
CA ASP A 658 -12.49 19.84 -3.27
C ASP A 658 -11.18 20.58 -3.62
N MET A 659 -10.21 20.62 -2.70
CA MET A 659 -8.88 21.16 -2.96
C MET A 659 -7.96 20.23 -3.79
N MET A 660 -8.42 19.06 -4.24
CA MET A 660 -7.63 18.23 -5.17
C MET A 660 -7.65 18.79 -6.59
N GLY A 661 -6.48 19.21 -7.08
CA GLY A 661 -6.30 19.66 -8.46
C GLY A 661 -6.42 18.51 -9.45
N LYS A 662 -7.18 18.73 -10.52
CA LYS A 662 -7.42 17.75 -11.60
C LYS A 662 -6.15 17.26 -12.30
N GLY A 663 -5.13 18.10 -12.38
CA GLY A 663 -3.85 17.77 -13.03
C GLY A 663 -3.02 16.80 -12.20
N ARG A 664 -2.53 15.73 -12.83
CA ARG A 664 -1.53 14.82 -12.24
C ARG A 664 -0.14 15.17 -12.74
N TYR A 665 0.83 15.06 -11.86
CA TYR A 665 2.23 15.39 -12.13
C TYR A 665 3.12 14.19 -11.84
N ILE A 666 4.22 14.08 -12.58
CA ILE A 666 5.21 13.02 -12.45
C ILE A 666 6.63 13.56 -12.49
N ILE A 667 7.50 12.97 -11.69
CA ILE A 667 8.96 13.09 -11.80
C ILE A 667 9.54 11.70 -12.04
N LEU A 668 10.45 11.61 -13.00
CA LEU A 668 11.11 10.38 -13.46
C LEU A 668 12.63 10.57 -13.43
N ASN A 669 13.36 9.55 -12.97
CA ASN A 669 14.83 9.54 -12.90
C ASN A 669 15.41 10.81 -12.25
N ASP A 670 14.78 11.25 -11.17
CA ASP A 670 15.17 12.43 -10.38
C ASP A 670 15.20 13.76 -11.19
N GLY A 671 14.52 13.78 -12.35
CA GLY A 671 14.55 14.84 -13.35
C GLY A 671 13.67 16.06 -13.06
N GLN A 672 12.90 16.47 -14.06
CA GLN A 672 11.96 17.60 -14.00
C GLN A 672 10.51 17.12 -13.90
N GLU A 673 9.69 17.92 -13.23
CA GLU A 673 8.23 17.77 -13.20
C GLU A 673 7.63 17.80 -14.61
N GLN A 674 6.68 16.91 -14.85
CA GLN A 674 5.89 16.80 -16.07
C GLN A 674 4.43 16.58 -15.71
N GLU A 675 3.51 17.20 -16.46
CA GLU A 675 2.08 16.91 -16.34
C GLU A 675 1.73 15.63 -17.10
N ILE A 676 0.89 14.78 -16.51
CA ILE A 676 0.28 13.61 -17.18
C ILE A 676 -0.99 14.10 -17.87
N ALA A 677 -1.00 14.08 -19.21
CA ALA A 677 -2.10 14.64 -20.00
C ALA A 677 -3.28 13.65 -20.12
N GLY A 678 -4.38 13.98 -19.45
CA GLY A 678 -5.64 13.23 -19.44
C GLY A 678 -6.35 13.42 -18.09
N GLU A 679 -7.66 13.15 -18.01
CA GLU A 679 -8.34 13.08 -16.71
C GLU A 679 -8.07 11.71 -16.07
N ALA A 680 -6.87 11.60 -15.49
CA ALA A 680 -6.44 10.47 -14.67
C ALA A 680 -7.22 10.46 -13.35
N ASP A 681 -7.78 9.31 -13.03
CA ASP A 681 -8.71 9.10 -11.90
C ASP A 681 -8.06 9.35 -10.52
N ASP A 682 -8.87 9.63 -9.50
CA ASP A 682 -8.46 9.70 -8.09
C ASP A 682 -8.29 8.30 -7.47
N TYR A 683 -8.95 7.27 -8.02
CA TYR A 683 -9.04 5.95 -7.37
C TYR A 683 -8.18 4.83 -8.00
N TYR A 684 -7.34 5.10 -8.99
CA TYR A 684 -6.62 4.05 -9.75
C TYR A 684 -5.10 4.03 -9.56
N SER A 685 -4.56 2.81 -9.46
CA SER A 685 -3.13 2.55 -9.34
C SER A 685 -2.38 2.90 -10.63
N PHE A 686 -1.38 3.76 -10.54
CA PHE A 686 -0.38 3.92 -11.61
C PHE A 686 0.55 2.70 -11.60
N GLN A 687 0.80 2.10 -12.76
CA GLN A 687 1.64 0.90 -12.88
C GLN A 687 2.69 1.06 -13.98
N PHE A 688 3.92 0.68 -13.68
CA PHE A 688 5.01 0.62 -14.66
C PHE A 688 5.16 -0.79 -15.26
N SER A 689 5.63 -0.87 -16.51
CA SER A 689 6.25 -2.09 -17.03
C SER A 689 7.43 -2.51 -16.15
N GLY A 690 7.72 -3.81 -16.01
CA GLY A 690 8.81 -4.32 -15.16
C GLY A 690 10.22 -3.88 -15.60
N ASN A 691 10.34 -3.30 -16.80
CA ASN A 691 11.57 -2.70 -17.32
C ASN A 691 11.60 -1.14 -17.25
N GLY A 692 10.60 -0.51 -16.63
CA GLY A 692 10.48 0.94 -16.44
C GLY A 692 10.12 1.79 -17.68
N LYS A 693 10.11 1.22 -18.89
CA LYS A 693 9.95 1.99 -20.16
C LYS A 693 8.50 2.31 -20.55
N LYS A 694 7.51 1.92 -19.76
CA LYS A 694 6.10 2.26 -19.97
C LYS A 694 5.39 2.53 -18.65
N LEU A 695 4.53 3.55 -18.67
CA LEU A 695 3.60 3.89 -17.59
C LEU A 695 2.18 3.63 -18.10
N TYR A 696 1.34 3.05 -17.24
CA TYR A 696 -0.06 2.73 -17.51
C TYR A 696 -0.95 3.22 -16.36
N TYR A 697 -2.15 3.69 -16.70
CA TYR A 697 -3.20 4.11 -15.76
C TYR A 697 -4.56 4.16 -16.45
N MET A 698 -5.62 4.43 -15.68
CA MET A 698 -7.00 4.58 -16.15
C MET A 698 -7.42 6.04 -16.23
N GLU A 699 -8.09 6.42 -17.32
CA GLU A 699 -8.74 7.73 -17.49
C GLU A 699 -10.26 7.61 -17.46
N GLY A 700 -10.91 8.61 -16.84
CA GLY A 700 -12.37 8.81 -16.92
C GLY A 700 -13.25 7.79 -16.17
N ALA A 701 -12.70 6.93 -15.31
CA ALA A 701 -13.49 5.96 -14.55
C ALA A 701 -14.17 6.54 -13.27
N ALA A 702 -13.89 7.79 -12.90
CA ALA A 702 -14.29 8.40 -11.62
C ALA A 702 -15.82 8.52 -11.37
N SER A 703 -16.65 8.16 -12.36
CA SER A 703 -18.11 8.12 -12.26
C SER A 703 -18.73 6.83 -12.82
N SER A 704 -17.93 5.81 -13.15
CA SER A 704 -18.40 4.58 -13.80
C SER A 704 -17.48 3.39 -13.54
N THR A 705 -18.03 2.18 -13.48
CA THR A 705 -17.28 0.92 -13.25
C THR A 705 -16.36 0.51 -14.42
N SER A 706 -15.98 1.44 -15.28
CA SER A 706 -15.06 1.27 -16.40
C SER A 706 -14.57 2.63 -16.91
N GLY A 707 -13.38 2.68 -17.51
CA GLY A 707 -12.84 3.86 -18.18
C GLY A 707 -11.97 3.51 -19.39
N THR A 708 -11.02 4.38 -19.73
CA THR A 708 -10.05 4.16 -20.81
C THR A 708 -8.70 3.78 -20.24
N LEU A 709 -8.18 2.60 -20.59
CA LEU A 709 -6.83 2.18 -20.24
C LEU A 709 -5.84 2.85 -21.21
N VAL A 710 -4.89 3.61 -20.67
CA VAL A 710 -3.90 4.35 -21.46
C VAL A 710 -2.48 3.93 -21.12
N ALA A 711 -1.55 4.26 -22.02
CA ALA A 711 -0.14 3.96 -21.89
C ALA A 711 0.72 5.10 -22.42
N TYR A 712 1.84 5.36 -21.75
CA TYR A 712 2.93 6.20 -22.23
C TYR A 712 4.20 5.39 -22.44
N ASP A 713 5.04 5.83 -23.38
CA ASP A 713 6.43 5.38 -23.49
C ASP A 713 7.31 6.30 -22.62
N VAL A 714 8.06 5.70 -21.70
CA VAL A 714 8.99 6.36 -20.78
C VAL A 714 10.40 6.29 -21.36
N LEU A 715 10.95 7.44 -21.76
CA LEU A 715 12.25 7.55 -22.45
C LEU A 715 13.04 8.72 -21.87
N ASP A 716 14.31 8.50 -21.50
CA ASP A 716 15.24 9.52 -20.99
C ASP A 716 14.65 10.42 -19.88
N GLY A 717 13.89 9.82 -18.96
CA GLY A 717 13.22 10.53 -17.86
C GLY A 717 11.98 11.33 -18.28
N LYS A 718 11.40 11.05 -19.45
CA LYS A 718 10.23 11.77 -19.98
C LYS A 718 9.08 10.86 -20.37
N LEU A 719 7.87 11.37 -20.21
CA LEU A 719 6.66 10.80 -20.80
C LEU A 719 6.57 11.16 -22.29
N SER A 720 6.21 10.19 -23.13
CA SER A 720 6.05 10.36 -24.57
C SER A 720 5.00 9.39 -25.14
N ASN A 721 4.58 9.63 -26.38
CA ASN A 721 3.82 8.67 -27.19
C ASN A 721 2.54 8.10 -26.51
N ARG A 722 1.74 8.96 -25.84
CA ARG A 722 0.48 8.56 -25.20
C ARG A 722 -0.43 7.85 -26.21
N LYS A 723 -0.86 6.64 -25.86
CA LYS A 723 -1.77 5.79 -26.65
C LYS A 723 -2.89 5.25 -25.78
N VAL A 724 -4.08 5.13 -26.35
CA VAL A 724 -5.15 4.30 -25.79
C VAL A 724 -4.77 2.84 -26.00
N VAL A 725 -4.90 2.02 -24.97
CA VAL A 725 -4.81 0.56 -25.05
C VAL A 725 -6.19 0.00 -25.39
N ASP A 726 -7.18 0.24 -24.52
CA ASP A 726 -8.59 -0.10 -24.76
C ASP A 726 -9.54 0.83 -24.00
N GLU A 727 -10.81 0.79 -24.40
CA GLU A 727 -11.93 1.53 -23.85
C GLU A 727 -12.85 0.58 -23.06
N ASN A 728 -13.70 1.11 -22.19
CA ASN A 728 -14.59 0.36 -21.29
C ASN A 728 -13.86 -0.68 -20.41
N VAL A 729 -12.61 -0.42 -20.03
CA VAL A 729 -11.82 -1.30 -19.13
C VAL A 729 -12.23 -1.05 -17.69
N SER A 730 -12.57 -2.11 -16.94
CA SER A 730 -12.97 -2.03 -15.53
C SER A 730 -11.82 -2.27 -14.57
N TYR A 731 -10.98 -3.26 -14.87
CA TYR A 731 -9.87 -3.68 -14.03
C TYR A 731 -8.69 -4.09 -14.91
N TYR A 732 -7.46 -3.73 -14.52
CA TYR A 732 -6.23 -4.06 -15.26
C TYR A 732 -5.08 -4.44 -14.29
N MET A 733 -4.21 -5.35 -14.72
CA MET A 733 -2.98 -5.72 -13.99
C MET A 733 -1.83 -5.94 -14.97
N ILE A 734 -0.58 -5.70 -14.53
CA ILE A 734 0.63 -5.96 -15.34
C ILE A 734 1.42 -7.14 -14.78
N LEU A 735 1.70 -8.13 -15.62
CA LEU A 735 2.52 -9.31 -15.31
C LEU A 735 3.54 -9.54 -16.43
N SER A 736 4.83 -9.53 -16.09
CA SER A 736 5.92 -9.85 -17.04
C SER A 736 5.83 -9.08 -18.37
N ASP A 737 5.57 -7.76 -18.29
CA ASP A 737 5.34 -6.84 -19.43
C ASP A 737 4.12 -7.17 -20.33
N VAL A 738 3.21 -8.03 -19.86
CA VAL A 738 1.86 -8.24 -20.42
C VAL A 738 0.84 -7.56 -19.52
N ILE A 739 -0.01 -6.71 -20.08
CA ILE A 739 -1.22 -6.23 -19.38
C ILE A 739 -2.33 -7.27 -19.58
N TRP A 740 -3.05 -7.59 -18.52
CA TRP A 740 -4.30 -8.34 -18.55
C TRP A 740 -5.42 -7.41 -18.07
N TYR A 741 -6.63 -7.52 -18.62
CA TYR A 741 -7.74 -6.65 -18.23
C TYR A 741 -9.12 -7.25 -18.52
N TYR A 742 -10.08 -6.87 -17.67
CA TYR A 742 -11.51 -7.06 -17.91
C TYR A 742 -12.10 -5.79 -18.54
N LYS A 743 -12.91 -5.94 -19.59
CA LYS A 743 -13.64 -4.82 -20.23
C LYS A 743 -15.10 -5.15 -20.54
N ASP A 744 -15.88 -4.09 -20.77
CA ASP A 744 -17.32 -4.12 -21.06
C ASP A 744 -18.17 -4.83 -19.98
N VAL A 745 -17.71 -4.76 -18.72
CA VAL A 745 -18.23 -5.54 -17.58
C VAL A 745 -19.67 -5.18 -17.21
N LYS A 746 -20.53 -6.20 -17.05
CA LYS A 746 -21.94 -6.12 -16.63
C LYS A 746 -22.30 -7.33 -15.76
N ASP A 747 -23.09 -7.12 -14.72
CA ASP A 747 -23.61 -8.18 -13.83
C ASP A 747 -22.54 -9.16 -13.29
N GLY A 748 -21.32 -8.65 -13.03
CA GLY A 748 -20.16 -9.43 -12.54
C GLY A 748 -19.21 -9.96 -13.63
N LYS A 749 -19.56 -9.82 -14.92
CA LYS A 749 -18.86 -10.48 -16.04
C LYS A 749 -18.43 -9.55 -17.15
N GLY A 750 -17.34 -9.88 -17.85
CA GLY A 750 -16.87 -9.10 -19.00
C GLY A 750 -16.16 -9.91 -20.09
N GLU A 751 -15.47 -9.19 -20.96
CA GLU A 751 -14.46 -9.74 -21.85
C GLU A 751 -13.09 -9.74 -21.16
N LEU A 752 -12.36 -10.86 -21.26
CA LEU A 752 -10.98 -10.96 -20.80
C LEU A 752 -10.06 -10.78 -22.02
N ASP A 753 -9.23 -9.75 -21.96
CA ASP A 753 -8.27 -9.37 -23.00
C ASP A 753 -6.85 -9.23 -22.41
N SER A 754 -5.84 -9.31 -23.27
CA SER A 754 -4.46 -8.96 -22.91
C SER A 754 -3.78 -8.08 -23.94
N TYR A 755 -2.75 -7.36 -23.51
CA TYR A 755 -1.97 -6.45 -24.34
C TYR A 755 -0.47 -6.61 -24.07
N SER A 756 0.30 -6.85 -25.14
CA SER A 756 1.77 -6.86 -25.10
C SER A 756 2.32 -6.49 -26.48
N ASP A 757 3.53 -5.91 -26.53
CA ASP A 757 4.20 -5.46 -27.77
C ASP A 757 3.33 -4.65 -28.75
N GLY A 758 2.39 -3.86 -28.23
CA GLY A 758 1.48 -3.04 -29.03
C GLY A 758 0.25 -3.78 -29.58
N LYS A 759 0.14 -5.10 -29.35
CA LYS A 759 -0.93 -5.96 -29.85
C LYS A 759 -1.92 -6.31 -28.74
N LYS A 760 -3.22 -6.07 -29.00
CA LYS A 760 -4.33 -6.65 -28.22
C LYS A 760 -4.63 -8.09 -28.63
N THR A 761 -4.99 -8.93 -27.67
CA THR A 761 -5.38 -10.33 -27.86
C THR A 761 -6.55 -10.66 -26.95
N LYS A 762 -7.73 -10.86 -27.54
CA LYS A 762 -8.91 -11.37 -26.82
C LYS A 762 -8.67 -12.81 -26.36
N ILE A 763 -9.03 -13.09 -25.12
CA ILE A 763 -8.92 -14.40 -24.49
C ILE A 763 -10.30 -15.07 -24.44
N ALA A 764 -11.30 -14.38 -23.90
CA ALA A 764 -12.66 -14.90 -23.72
C ALA A 764 -13.71 -13.79 -23.51
N PHE A 765 -14.98 -14.20 -23.44
CA PHE A 765 -16.15 -13.37 -23.11
C PHE A 765 -17.02 -14.09 -22.08
N ASP A 766 -17.94 -13.37 -21.41
CA ASP A 766 -18.75 -13.86 -20.28
C ASP A 766 -17.89 -14.42 -19.12
N VAL A 767 -16.69 -13.87 -18.94
CA VAL A 767 -15.74 -14.25 -17.89
C VAL A 767 -16.13 -13.55 -16.59
N GLU A 768 -16.21 -14.31 -15.49
CA GLU A 768 -16.50 -13.79 -14.15
C GLU A 768 -15.28 -13.01 -13.62
N VAL A 769 -15.49 -11.77 -13.20
CA VAL A 769 -14.46 -10.93 -12.57
C VAL A 769 -14.02 -11.57 -11.23
N GLY A 770 -12.73 -11.51 -10.89
CA GLY A 770 -12.18 -12.20 -9.72
C GLY A 770 -11.86 -13.68 -9.94
N SER A 771 -12.26 -14.27 -11.07
CA SER A 771 -12.15 -15.73 -11.32
C SER A 771 -11.04 -16.13 -12.30
N THR A 772 -10.06 -15.26 -12.57
CA THR A 772 -8.91 -15.55 -13.45
C THR A 772 -7.62 -15.70 -12.66
N SER A 773 -6.83 -16.74 -12.94
CA SER A 773 -5.48 -16.94 -12.42
C SER A 773 -4.47 -17.02 -13.56
N ILE A 774 -3.42 -16.20 -13.48
CA ILE A 774 -2.36 -16.13 -14.50
C ILE A 774 -1.04 -16.63 -13.90
N TYR A 775 -0.36 -17.49 -14.67
CA TYR A 775 0.91 -18.10 -14.34
C TYR A 775 1.94 -17.80 -15.46
N PRO A 776 2.65 -16.64 -15.39
CA PRO A 776 3.52 -16.17 -16.48
C PRO A 776 4.66 -17.14 -16.80
N GLU A 777 5.29 -17.71 -15.77
CA GLU A 777 6.39 -18.68 -15.87
C GLU A 777 6.03 -19.92 -16.71
N ASP A 778 4.78 -20.37 -16.61
CA ASP A 778 4.26 -21.55 -17.29
C ASP A 778 3.43 -21.16 -18.53
N ASN A 779 3.42 -19.86 -18.87
CA ASN A 779 2.63 -19.22 -19.94
C ASN A 779 1.16 -19.71 -19.94
N THR A 780 0.57 -19.80 -18.76
CA THR A 780 -0.72 -20.45 -18.53
C THR A 780 -1.74 -19.48 -17.92
N VAL A 781 -2.97 -19.53 -18.42
CA VAL A 781 -4.12 -18.78 -17.92
C VAL A 781 -5.26 -19.73 -17.63
N LEU A 782 -5.89 -19.57 -16.48
CA LEU A 782 -7.13 -20.25 -16.07
C LEU A 782 -8.19 -19.19 -15.82
N TYR A 783 -9.41 -19.43 -16.28
CA TYR A 783 -10.54 -18.51 -16.09
C TYR A 783 -11.87 -19.28 -16.09
N ILE A 784 -12.88 -18.74 -15.41
CA ILE A 784 -14.25 -19.25 -15.45
C ILE A 784 -15.12 -18.31 -16.30
N ALA A 785 -15.86 -18.88 -17.25
CA ALA A 785 -16.90 -18.18 -18.00
C ALA A 785 -18.25 -18.91 -17.84
N ASP A 786 -19.33 -18.39 -18.44
CA ASP A 786 -20.70 -18.94 -18.32
C ASP A 786 -21.21 -19.00 -16.86
N PHE A 787 -20.62 -18.23 -15.94
CA PHE A 787 -20.82 -18.38 -14.48
C PHE A 787 -22.26 -18.12 -14.03
N ASN A 788 -22.69 -18.84 -12.99
CA ASN A 788 -24.03 -18.76 -12.43
C ASN A 788 -23.94 -18.36 -10.95
N SER A 789 -24.16 -17.08 -10.66
CA SER A 789 -24.12 -16.50 -9.31
C SER A 789 -25.17 -17.03 -8.33
N LYS A 790 -26.10 -17.91 -8.76
CA LYS A 790 -27.04 -18.64 -7.88
C LYS A 790 -26.64 -20.09 -7.60
N ARG A 791 -25.53 -20.55 -8.18
CA ARG A 791 -24.95 -21.88 -7.97
C ARG A 791 -23.44 -21.82 -7.69
N HIS A 792 -22.86 -20.62 -7.66
CA HIS A 792 -21.42 -20.36 -7.51
C HIS A 792 -20.54 -21.28 -8.37
N MET A 793 -20.90 -21.45 -9.65
CA MET A 793 -20.17 -22.30 -10.60
C MET A 793 -20.34 -21.89 -12.07
N GLY A 794 -19.38 -22.26 -12.92
CA GLY A 794 -19.38 -22.01 -14.36
C GLY A 794 -18.51 -22.99 -15.15
N SER A 795 -18.18 -22.61 -16.39
CA SER A 795 -17.28 -23.35 -17.29
C SER A 795 -15.83 -22.96 -17.03
N LEU A 796 -14.98 -23.88 -16.55
CA LEU A 796 -13.55 -23.64 -16.41
C LEU A 796 -12.83 -23.83 -17.75
N TYR A 797 -11.96 -22.88 -18.12
CA TYR A 797 -11.10 -22.95 -19.29
C TYR A 797 -9.62 -22.84 -18.92
N LEU A 798 -8.78 -23.60 -19.63
CA LEU A 798 -7.33 -23.57 -19.57
C LEU A 798 -6.76 -23.12 -20.91
N LYS A 799 -5.96 -22.07 -20.93
CA LYS A 799 -5.22 -21.60 -22.10
C LYS A 799 -3.72 -21.65 -21.83
N GLN A 800 -2.96 -22.27 -22.72
CA GLN A 800 -1.50 -22.38 -22.61
C GLN A 800 -0.83 -21.77 -23.85
N GLY A 801 0.02 -20.77 -23.61
CA GLY A 801 0.74 -20.02 -24.64
C GLY A 801 -0.18 -19.40 -25.70
N GLN A 802 0.25 -19.51 -26.95
CA GLN A 802 -0.50 -19.05 -28.13
C GLN A 802 -1.54 -20.08 -28.63
N GLY A 803 -1.79 -21.16 -27.87
CA GLY A 803 -2.85 -22.10 -28.20
C GLY A 803 -4.26 -21.54 -27.94
N GLU A 804 -5.24 -22.17 -28.57
CA GLU A 804 -6.65 -21.99 -28.24
C GLU A 804 -6.93 -22.40 -26.78
N ALA A 805 -7.92 -21.78 -26.15
CA ALA A 805 -8.39 -22.21 -24.84
C ALA A 805 -9.13 -23.56 -24.94
N VAL A 806 -8.89 -24.44 -23.96
CA VAL A 806 -9.56 -25.74 -23.84
C VAL A 806 -10.49 -25.69 -22.64
N LYS A 807 -11.78 -25.99 -22.84
CA LYS A 807 -12.72 -26.15 -21.73
C LYS A 807 -12.33 -27.39 -20.92
N VAL A 808 -12.15 -27.22 -19.62
CA VAL A 808 -11.67 -28.24 -18.69
C VAL A 808 -12.86 -29.05 -18.16
N ASN A 809 -13.90 -28.37 -17.67
CA ASN A 809 -15.20 -28.96 -17.32
C ASN A 809 -16.26 -27.85 -17.19
N ASP A 810 -17.53 -28.28 -17.18
CA ASP A 810 -18.69 -27.48 -16.76
C ASP A 810 -18.93 -27.59 -15.25
N ASP A 811 -19.84 -26.77 -14.71
CA ASP A 811 -20.29 -26.80 -13.30
C ASP A 811 -19.13 -26.76 -12.27
N VAL A 812 -18.06 -26.03 -12.58
CA VAL A 812 -16.87 -25.82 -11.73
C VAL A 812 -17.06 -24.63 -10.81
N SER A 813 -16.84 -24.82 -9.51
CA SER A 813 -16.81 -23.73 -8.51
C SER A 813 -15.41 -23.24 -8.19
N PHE A 814 -14.44 -24.16 -8.05
CA PHE A 814 -13.08 -23.86 -7.60
C PHE A 814 -12.04 -24.61 -8.42
N TYR A 815 -10.86 -24.02 -8.60
CA TYR A 815 -9.72 -24.63 -9.29
C TYR A 815 -8.38 -24.24 -8.68
N ASN A 816 -7.34 -25.01 -8.99
CA ASN A 816 -6.03 -24.93 -8.34
C ASN A 816 -4.95 -25.53 -9.25
N TYR A 817 -3.77 -24.92 -9.34
CA TYR A 817 -2.73 -25.26 -10.30
C TYR A 817 -1.36 -25.37 -9.62
N ASP A 818 -0.52 -26.33 -10.03
CA ASP A 818 0.77 -26.61 -9.38
C ASP A 818 2.01 -26.36 -10.27
N LYS A 819 3.21 -26.44 -9.67
CA LYS A 819 4.49 -26.30 -10.38
C LYS A 819 4.85 -27.50 -11.28
N GLY A 820 4.03 -28.55 -11.31
CA GLY A 820 4.13 -29.71 -12.21
C GLY A 820 3.15 -29.64 -13.38
N ASN A 821 2.42 -28.53 -13.54
CA ASN A 821 1.32 -28.33 -14.50
C ASN A 821 0.12 -29.28 -14.28
N HIS A 822 -0.09 -29.76 -13.05
CA HIS A 822 -1.36 -30.39 -12.66
C HIS A 822 -2.41 -29.31 -12.38
N LEU A 823 -3.62 -29.55 -12.87
CA LEU A 823 -4.80 -28.73 -12.63
C LEU A 823 -5.84 -29.58 -11.88
N PHE A 824 -6.24 -29.10 -10.71
CA PHE A 824 -7.29 -29.69 -9.89
C PHE A 824 -8.49 -28.73 -9.82
N TYR A 825 -9.70 -29.28 -9.72
CA TYR A 825 -10.93 -28.48 -9.68
C TYR A 825 -12.07 -29.24 -9.00
N ILE A 826 -13.01 -28.49 -8.40
CA ILE A 826 -14.22 -29.03 -7.77
C ILE A 826 -15.44 -28.73 -8.64
N THR A 827 -16.28 -29.74 -8.87
CA THR A 827 -17.57 -29.60 -9.58
C THR A 827 -18.75 -29.95 -8.69
N ASP A 828 -19.95 -29.58 -9.14
CA ASP A 828 -21.22 -29.99 -8.53
C ASP A 828 -21.34 -29.59 -7.05
N TYR A 829 -20.62 -28.53 -6.66
CA TYR A 829 -20.56 -28.02 -5.30
C TYR A 829 -21.96 -27.67 -4.79
N ASN A 830 -22.21 -27.96 -3.51
CA ASN A 830 -23.50 -27.78 -2.89
C ASN A 830 -23.38 -26.97 -1.60
N ASP A 831 -23.79 -25.71 -1.66
CA ASP A 831 -23.71 -24.73 -0.55
C ASP A 831 -24.40 -25.21 0.73
N SER A 832 -25.39 -26.11 0.63
CA SER A 832 -26.10 -26.71 1.79
C SER A 832 -25.42 -27.96 2.38
N LYS A 833 -24.31 -28.38 1.80
CA LYS A 833 -23.43 -29.48 2.25
C LYS A 833 -21.95 -29.07 2.32
N GLU A 834 -21.65 -27.81 1.97
CA GLU A 834 -20.30 -27.24 1.96
C GLU A 834 -19.26 -28.07 1.17
N SER A 835 -19.69 -28.82 0.14
CA SER A 835 -18.84 -29.80 -0.54
C SER A 835 -19.23 -30.16 -1.99
N GLY A 836 -18.27 -30.68 -2.77
CA GLY A 836 -18.43 -31.13 -4.16
C GLY A 836 -17.48 -32.27 -4.58
N ASP A 837 -17.40 -32.57 -5.88
CA ASP A 837 -16.55 -33.64 -6.43
C ASP A 837 -15.19 -33.09 -6.92
N LEU A 838 -14.08 -33.65 -6.44
CA LEU A 838 -12.71 -33.19 -6.72
C LEU A 838 -12.08 -33.98 -7.88
N TRP A 839 -11.63 -33.27 -8.92
CA TRP A 839 -11.06 -33.84 -10.14
C TRP A 839 -9.62 -33.38 -10.39
N GLU A 840 -8.83 -34.24 -11.04
CA GLU A 840 -7.56 -33.91 -11.70
C GLU A 840 -7.77 -33.89 -13.23
N TYR A 841 -7.43 -32.77 -13.87
CA TYR A 841 -7.35 -32.67 -15.33
C TYR A 841 -6.11 -33.39 -15.86
N ARG A 842 -6.28 -34.19 -16.93
CA ARG A 842 -5.21 -35.01 -17.53
C ARG A 842 -5.03 -34.76 -19.05
N GLY A 843 -5.71 -33.75 -19.59
CA GLY A 843 -5.62 -33.36 -21.00
C GLY A 843 -6.54 -34.15 -21.93
N LYS A 844 -7.05 -33.49 -22.98
CA LYS A 844 -7.86 -34.11 -24.06
C LYS A 844 -9.01 -34.97 -23.51
N ASP A 845 -9.92 -34.32 -22.80
CA ASP A 845 -11.13 -34.89 -22.18
C ASP A 845 -10.85 -35.96 -21.09
N GLN A 846 -9.58 -36.23 -20.75
CA GLN A 846 -9.24 -37.09 -19.64
C GLN A 846 -9.28 -36.31 -18.32
N LYS A 847 -10.09 -36.79 -17.38
CA LYS A 847 -10.10 -36.38 -15.98
C LYS A 847 -10.09 -37.61 -15.07
N LYS A 848 -9.50 -37.50 -13.87
CA LYS A 848 -9.59 -38.50 -12.79
C LYS A 848 -10.40 -37.89 -11.65
N LEU A 849 -11.45 -38.57 -11.18
CA LEU A 849 -12.03 -38.28 -9.87
C LEU A 849 -11.00 -38.64 -8.80
N ILE A 850 -10.61 -37.67 -7.98
CA ILE A 850 -9.67 -37.83 -6.87
C ILE A 850 -10.44 -38.27 -5.63
N ASP A 851 -11.53 -37.56 -5.31
CA ASP A 851 -12.43 -37.85 -4.19
C ASP A 851 -13.79 -37.14 -4.41
N ASN A 852 -14.78 -37.47 -3.58
CA ASN A 852 -16.12 -36.88 -3.51
C ASN A 852 -16.36 -36.24 -2.13
N SER A 853 -17.37 -35.38 -1.99
CA SER A 853 -17.66 -34.64 -0.74
C SER A 853 -16.43 -33.87 -0.22
N VAL A 854 -15.71 -33.19 -1.13
CA VAL A 854 -14.55 -32.36 -0.81
C VAL A 854 -15.00 -30.95 -0.48
N GLU A 855 -14.57 -30.45 0.68
CA GLU A 855 -15.00 -29.19 1.26
C GLU A 855 -14.17 -28.01 0.69
N ALA A 856 -12.84 -28.13 0.71
CA ALA A 856 -11.91 -27.09 0.25
C ALA A 856 -10.59 -27.68 -0.26
N MET A 857 -9.81 -26.91 -1.04
CA MET A 857 -8.44 -27.25 -1.48
C MET A 857 -7.42 -26.23 -0.94
N LEU A 858 -6.19 -26.68 -0.64
CA LEU A 858 -5.08 -25.77 -0.35
C LEU A 858 -4.46 -25.24 -1.64
N PRO A 859 -4.26 -23.92 -1.83
CA PRO A 859 -3.56 -23.39 -2.99
C PRO A 859 -2.14 -23.97 -3.10
N LEU A 860 -1.88 -24.78 -4.14
CA LEU A 860 -0.59 -25.47 -4.34
C LEU A 860 0.48 -24.53 -4.89
N ARG A 861 0.04 -23.48 -5.58
CA ARG A 861 0.80 -22.32 -6.02
C ARG A 861 -0.20 -21.17 -6.13
N VAL A 862 0.04 -20.09 -5.40
CA VAL A 862 -0.69 -18.84 -5.62
C VAL A 862 -0.26 -18.32 -7.01
N GLY A 863 -1.21 -18.32 -7.96
CA GLY A 863 -1.07 -17.60 -9.22
C GLY A 863 -1.29 -16.11 -9.00
N TYR A 864 -1.05 -15.31 -10.04
CA TYR A 864 -1.52 -13.92 -10.02
C TYR A 864 -3.03 -13.95 -10.31
N ASN A 865 -3.82 -13.84 -9.26
CA ASN A 865 -5.28 -13.84 -9.31
C ASN A 865 -5.81 -12.45 -9.68
N PHE A 866 -6.96 -12.43 -10.35
CA PHE A 866 -7.52 -11.26 -11.04
C PHE A 866 -9.06 -11.27 -11.02
#